data_AF-A0A812IG10-F1
#
_entry.id   AF-A0A812IG10-F1
#
_cell.length_a   1.000
_cell.length_b   1.000
_cell.length_c   1.000
_cell.angle_alpha   90.00
_cell.angle_beta   90.00
_cell.angle_gamma   90.00
#
_symmetry.space_group_name_H-M   'P 1'
#
loop_
_entity.id
_entity.type
_entity.pdbx_description
1 polymer ?
#
loop_
_entity_poly.entity_id
_entity_poly.type
_entity_poly.pdbx_seq_one_letter_code
_entity_poly.pdbx_strand_id
1 'polypeptide(L)'
;MAPNAAAAKVVGQVATDMELEVSSGGKTSTVQLLSLREPGQALVVDFFAPWCKACPAAAKKLEELAESYNDRCKFVLVCVDGGADEARAFAEEHGIRRCVAASVVDEDAPQDYGVSGLPHHTVIGPDGKVFRNYEVDLPKDLESLFSTGEAEEQLVPKKSRVSDEFKRLEKEDPILKENPQRWVMFPLKYTEVWEMYKKHEASFWTAEEIDLAQDNKDWANLNEGEQHFVKHVLAFFAASDGIVLENLAAQFSSEVQIPEARAFYGFQMAMENIHSETYSLLIEQYIKDPKERDVLFDAIHTMPAVREKAQWAIQWMNRESSFAERIVAFAAVEGILFSGSFCAIFWLKKRGMMPGLTFSNELISRDEGLHADFACLIYQMLQHKLPEEIVHDIIRGAVEVERKFICDALSCDLVGMNKGVVPLHSSAKDTMRYVAVLAQMVWLSGAVRTNDSQKDLMQTESLYGDINEIKGLKDRSLGDARKQLTRPNDEAERALDQLEHLMKKVAYSRGDANLWKMPLAQAVQTRGNDGKTLLHEASEGAWQGDLLLKALVLLGLDVNSRDALGRTPLCHAAASCPTSSSVGLAIKALIALGADKHIACNGKIPGEAAQVAMNHFWRYSQMRERCREVVLFFKHGY
;
A
#
# COMPACT_ATOMS: atom_id res chain seq x y z
N MET A 1 1.43 -37.35 29.66
CA MET A 1 1.07 -37.07 31.06
C MET A 1 -0.21 -36.26 31.03
N ALA A 2 -1.21 -36.58 31.84
CA ALA A 2 -2.39 -35.73 31.97
C ALA A 2 -1.97 -34.39 32.62
N PRO A 3 -2.54 -33.25 32.21
CA PRO A 3 -2.25 -31.98 32.89
C PRO A 3 -2.62 -32.12 34.37
N ASN A 4 -1.74 -31.65 35.26
CA ASN A 4 -2.03 -31.55 36.68
C ASN A 4 -3.19 -30.56 36.84
N ALA A 5 -4.42 -31.07 36.94
CA ALA A 5 -5.64 -30.29 36.94
C ALA A 5 -5.72 -29.30 38.12
N ALA A 6 -4.93 -29.49 39.18
CA ALA A 6 -4.80 -28.53 40.27
C ALA A 6 -3.94 -27.34 39.85
N ALA A 7 -2.77 -27.59 39.24
CA ALA A 7 -1.87 -26.53 38.77
C ALA A 7 -2.52 -25.64 37.70
N ALA A 8 -3.27 -26.22 36.78
CA ALA A 8 -3.95 -25.47 35.71
C ALA A 8 -5.03 -24.51 36.25
N LYS A 9 -5.65 -24.80 37.39
CA LYS A 9 -6.71 -23.96 37.98
C LYS A 9 -6.19 -22.62 38.51
N VAL A 10 -4.91 -22.54 38.86
CA VAL A 10 -4.30 -21.35 39.48
C VAL A 10 -3.97 -20.28 38.42
N VAL A 11 -3.80 -20.67 37.15
CA VAL A 11 -3.49 -19.75 36.06
C VAL A 11 -4.60 -18.70 35.90
N GLY A 12 -4.21 -17.42 35.85
CA GLY A 12 -5.10 -16.25 35.78
C GLY A 12 -5.58 -15.72 37.13
N GLN A 13 -5.33 -16.43 38.24
CA GLN A 13 -5.66 -15.97 39.59
C GLN A 13 -4.55 -15.09 40.17
N VAL A 14 -4.88 -14.26 41.16
CA VAL A 14 -3.88 -13.51 41.93
C VAL A 14 -3.02 -14.53 42.68
N ALA A 15 -1.69 -14.41 42.55
CA ALA A 15 -0.75 -15.32 43.17
C ALA A 15 -0.85 -15.23 44.71
N THR A 16 -0.95 -16.37 45.39
CA THR A 16 -0.98 -16.42 46.86
C THR A 16 0.35 -15.93 47.43
N ASP A 17 0.30 -14.91 48.28
CA ASP A 17 1.48 -14.34 48.91
C ASP A 17 1.85 -15.17 50.15
N MET A 18 2.71 -16.18 49.97
CA MET A 18 3.14 -17.08 51.03
C MET A 18 4.29 -16.52 51.86
N GLU A 19 4.33 -16.89 53.14
CA GLU A 19 5.45 -16.58 54.02
C GLU A 19 6.62 -17.53 53.76
N LEU A 20 7.80 -16.94 53.55
CA LEU A 20 9.05 -17.61 53.25
C LEU A 20 10.12 -17.23 54.26
N GLU A 21 11.00 -18.17 54.59
CA GLU A 21 12.21 -17.94 55.34
C GLU A 21 13.41 -17.85 54.40
N VAL A 22 14.18 -16.77 54.53
CA VAL A 22 15.45 -16.56 53.80
C VAL A 22 16.59 -16.52 54.81
N SER A 23 17.64 -17.30 54.57
CA SER A 23 18.87 -17.30 55.38
C SER A 23 19.92 -16.38 54.73
N SER A 24 20.41 -15.41 55.49
CA SER A 24 21.54 -14.55 55.08
C SER A 24 22.52 -14.38 56.24
N GLY A 25 23.77 -14.84 56.05
CA GLY A 25 24.82 -14.72 57.05
C GLY A 25 24.53 -15.43 58.39
N GLY A 26 23.77 -16.54 58.36
CA GLY A 26 23.41 -17.34 59.54
C GLY A 26 22.26 -16.76 60.38
N LYS A 27 21.51 -15.80 59.83
CA LYS A 27 20.25 -15.31 60.40
C LYS A 27 19.12 -15.58 59.43
N THR A 28 18.05 -16.16 59.94
CA THR A 28 16.81 -16.40 59.21
C THR A 28 15.86 -15.23 59.40
N SER A 29 15.26 -14.76 58.31
CA SER A 29 14.22 -13.73 58.31
C SER A 29 13.02 -14.18 57.50
N THR A 30 11.83 -13.91 58.03
CA THR A 30 10.56 -14.16 57.35
C THR A 30 10.22 -13.01 56.40
N VAL A 31 9.85 -13.33 55.17
CA VAL A 31 9.46 -12.41 54.09
C VAL A 31 8.23 -12.93 53.37
N GLN A 32 7.50 -12.05 52.71
CA GLN A 32 6.39 -12.43 51.84
C GLN A 32 6.90 -12.68 50.42
N LEU A 33 6.42 -13.72 49.74
CA LEU A 33 6.86 -14.10 48.39
C LEU A 33 6.82 -12.92 47.40
N LEU A 34 5.71 -12.18 47.36
CA LEU A 34 5.53 -11.07 46.42
C LEU A 34 6.37 -9.84 46.79
N SER A 35 6.89 -9.76 48.01
CA SER A 35 7.80 -8.69 48.44
C SER A 35 9.25 -8.88 47.95
N LEU A 36 9.59 -10.04 47.38
CA LEU A 36 10.93 -10.33 46.86
C LEU A 36 11.23 -9.66 45.50
N ARG A 37 10.20 -9.15 44.82
CA ARG A 37 10.31 -8.43 43.53
C ARG A 37 9.96 -6.95 43.71
N GLU A 38 10.52 -6.10 42.87
CA GLU A 38 10.11 -4.69 42.84
C GLU A 38 8.69 -4.55 42.23
N PRO A 39 7.90 -3.54 42.62
CA PRO A 39 6.59 -3.28 42.02
C PRO A 39 6.69 -3.18 40.49
N GLY A 40 5.91 -3.99 39.77
CA GLY A 40 5.92 -4.05 38.29
C GLY A 40 6.95 -5.01 37.68
N GLN A 41 7.76 -5.72 38.49
CA GLN A 41 8.55 -6.84 37.99
C GLN A 41 7.73 -8.14 37.96
N ALA A 42 8.00 -8.99 36.96
CA ALA A 42 7.52 -10.37 36.99
C ALA A 42 8.30 -11.19 38.02
N LEU A 43 7.77 -12.36 38.38
CA LEU A 43 8.39 -13.28 39.34
C LEU A 43 8.29 -14.71 38.84
N VAL A 44 9.42 -15.41 38.76
CA VAL A 44 9.48 -16.85 38.49
C VAL A 44 9.83 -17.56 39.79
N VAL A 45 8.97 -18.51 40.17
CA VAL A 45 9.12 -19.34 41.36
C VAL A 45 9.37 -20.78 40.92
N ASP A 46 10.45 -21.38 41.41
CA ASP A 46 10.73 -22.81 41.27
C ASP A 46 10.63 -23.49 42.64
N PHE A 47 9.66 -24.38 42.78
CA PHE A 47 9.52 -25.21 43.97
C PHE A 47 10.41 -26.43 43.83
N PHE A 48 11.27 -26.65 44.82
CA PHE A 48 12.26 -27.72 44.83
C PHE A 48 12.41 -28.36 46.21
N ALA A 49 13.14 -29.48 46.25
CA ALA A 49 13.58 -30.11 47.50
C ALA A 49 15.05 -30.55 47.36
N PRO A 50 15.86 -30.57 48.43
CA PRO A 50 17.28 -30.92 48.35
C PRO A 50 17.54 -32.34 47.81
N TRP A 51 16.61 -33.28 48.02
CA TRP A 51 16.71 -34.66 47.54
C TRP A 51 16.26 -34.85 46.08
N CYS A 52 15.72 -33.80 45.44
CA CYS A 52 15.18 -33.86 44.08
C CYS A 52 16.31 -33.90 43.03
N LYS A 53 16.41 -35.00 42.28
CA LYS A 53 17.47 -35.18 41.25
C LYS A 53 17.38 -34.22 40.07
N ALA A 54 16.19 -33.77 39.70
CA ALA A 54 15.97 -32.90 38.53
C ALA A 54 16.10 -31.41 38.87
N CYS A 55 15.97 -31.04 40.15
CA CYS A 55 15.92 -29.67 40.60
C CYS A 55 17.24 -28.89 40.38
N PRO A 56 18.45 -29.46 40.55
CA PRO A 56 19.70 -28.78 40.21
C PRO A 56 19.77 -28.25 38.77
N ALA A 57 19.28 -29.02 37.80
CA ALA A 57 19.31 -28.64 36.40
C ALA A 57 18.31 -27.50 36.09
N ALA A 58 17.12 -27.56 36.70
CA ALA A 58 16.11 -26.51 36.59
C ALA A 58 16.60 -25.20 37.21
N ALA A 59 17.12 -25.27 38.44
CA ALA A 59 17.61 -24.11 39.16
C ALA A 59 18.80 -23.43 38.45
N LYS A 60 19.69 -24.21 37.82
CA LYS A 60 20.76 -23.67 36.97
C LYS A 60 20.24 -22.93 35.73
N LYS A 61 19.19 -23.43 35.09
CA LYS A 61 18.54 -22.74 33.96
C LYS A 61 17.96 -21.39 34.41
N LEU A 62 17.40 -21.30 35.61
CA LEU A 62 16.93 -20.04 36.17
C LEU A 62 18.06 -19.06 36.50
N GLU A 63 19.20 -19.55 37.00
CA GLU A 63 20.38 -18.72 37.24
C GLU A 63 20.90 -18.06 35.94
N GLU A 64 20.92 -18.81 34.84
CA GLU A 64 21.29 -18.30 33.51
C GLU A 64 20.29 -17.24 33.01
N LEU A 65 18.99 -17.45 33.23
CA LEU A 65 17.96 -16.48 32.85
C LEU A 65 17.94 -15.24 33.73
N ALA A 66 18.26 -15.38 35.02
CA ALA A 66 18.35 -14.28 35.96
C ALA A 66 19.43 -13.27 35.57
N GLU A 67 20.45 -13.66 34.80
CA GLU A 67 21.43 -12.73 34.24
C GLU A 67 20.81 -11.81 33.18
N SER A 68 19.98 -12.35 32.30
CA SER A 68 19.40 -11.64 31.14
C SER A 68 18.13 -10.85 31.47
N TYR A 69 17.43 -11.17 32.56
CA TYR A 69 16.12 -10.61 32.90
C TYR A 69 16.07 -9.89 34.26
N ASN A 70 17.21 -9.61 34.92
CA ASN A 70 17.25 -9.07 36.29
C ASN A 70 16.49 -7.74 36.51
N ASP A 71 16.30 -6.96 35.45
CA ASP A 71 15.65 -5.67 35.43
C ASP A 71 14.13 -5.80 35.36
N ARG A 72 13.64 -6.88 34.73
CA ARG A 72 12.22 -7.12 34.45
C ARG A 72 11.61 -8.28 35.24
N CYS A 73 12.43 -9.23 35.70
CA CYS A 73 11.99 -10.47 36.33
C CYS A 73 12.88 -10.83 37.54
N LYS A 74 12.24 -11.22 38.64
CA LYS A 74 12.90 -11.81 39.79
C LYS A 74 12.75 -13.34 39.76
N PHE A 75 13.80 -14.06 40.16
CA PHE A 75 13.81 -15.53 40.23
C PHE A 75 14.00 -15.99 41.68
N VAL A 76 13.12 -16.88 42.14
CA VAL A 76 13.10 -17.38 43.52
C VAL A 76 13.01 -18.91 43.50
N LEU A 77 13.88 -19.55 44.27
CA LEU A 77 13.85 -20.98 44.54
C LEU A 77 13.22 -21.19 45.91
N VAL A 78 12.14 -21.97 45.97
CA VAL A 78 11.38 -22.23 47.19
C VAL A 78 11.53 -23.70 47.57
N CYS A 79 12.23 -23.95 48.67
CA CYS A 79 12.40 -25.26 49.26
C CYS A 79 11.10 -25.66 49.97
N VAL A 80 10.49 -26.76 49.54
CA VAL A 80 9.24 -27.29 50.12
C VAL A 80 9.46 -28.41 51.14
N ASP A 81 10.71 -28.88 51.29
CA ASP A 81 11.08 -29.97 52.20
C ASP A 81 12.51 -29.74 52.73
N GLY A 82 12.62 -28.84 53.71
CA GLY A 82 13.87 -28.38 54.31
C GLY A 82 13.79 -26.91 54.72
N GLY A 83 14.67 -26.45 55.61
CA GLY A 83 14.70 -25.07 56.10
C GLY A 83 15.47 -24.11 55.21
N ALA A 84 15.53 -22.84 55.64
CA ALA A 84 16.20 -21.78 54.89
C ALA A 84 17.72 -21.99 54.74
N ASP A 85 18.36 -22.68 55.70
CA ASP A 85 19.78 -23.02 55.60
C ASP A 85 20.05 -24.14 54.60
N GLU A 86 19.16 -25.14 54.51
CA GLU A 86 19.22 -26.18 53.48
C GLU A 86 18.98 -25.60 52.08
N ALA A 87 18.03 -24.68 51.94
CA ALA A 87 17.78 -23.98 50.68
C ALA A 87 19.01 -23.17 50.24
N ARG A 88 19.67 -22.47 51.18
CA ARG A 88 20.90 -21.74 50.92
C ARG A 88 22.06 -22.68 50.57
N ALA A 89 22.24 -23.77 51.30
CA ALA A 89 23.27 -24.76 51.03
C ALA A 89 23.12 -25.36 49.62
N PHE A 90 21.88 -25.66 49.21
CA PHE A 90 21.58 -26.13 47.85
C PHE A 90 22.01 -25.12 46.78
N ALA A 91 21.69 -23.84 46.97
CA ALA A 91 22.08 -22.78 46.04
C ALA A 91 23.61 -22.60 45.97
N GLU A 92 24.30 -22.60 47.12
CA GLU A 92 25.76 -22.49 47.20
C GLU A 92 26.46 -23.68 46.51
N GLU A 93 26.00 -24.90 46.76
CA GLU A 93 26.56 -26.14 46.18
C GLU A 93 26.46 -26.14 44.64
N HIS A 94 25.36 -25.63 44.09
CA HIS A 94 25.09 -25.64 42.65
C HIS A 94 25.49 -24.35 41.92
N GLY A 95 26.13 -23.41 42.63
CA GLY A 95 26.65 -22.17 42.05
C GLY A 95 25.58 -21.15 41.69
N ILE A 96 24.42 -21.19 42.35
CA ILE A 96 23.29 -20.28 42.17
C ILE A 96 23.50 -19.07 43.05
N ARG A 97 23.56 -17.88 42.43
CA ARG A 97 23.95 -16.64 43.12
C ARG A 97 22.97 -15.49 42.88
N ARG A 98 22.26 -15.50 41.75
CA ARG A 98 21.32 -14.45 41.36
C ARG A 98 19.89 -14.77 41.79
N CYS A 99 19.52 -16.04 41.83
CA CYS A 99 18.22 -16.46 42.37
C CYS A 99 18.20 -16.33 43.90
N VAL A 100 17.06 -15.95 44.46
CA VAL A 100 16.85 -15.96 45.92
C VAL A 100 16.47 -17.37 46.34
N ALA A 101 17.21 -17.98 47.27
CA ALA A 101 16.84 -19.26 47.87
C ALA A 101 16.09 -19.02 49.18
N ALA A 102 14.92 -19.63 49.30
CA ALA A 102 14.05 -19.52 50.46
C ALA A 102 13.42 -20.87 50.81
N SER A 103 12.85 -21.00 51.99
CA SER A 103 12.05 -22.15 52.43
C SER A 103 10.64 -21.69 52.83
N VAL A 104 9.65 -22.55 52.66
CA VAL A 104 8.28 -22.25 53.11
C VAL A 104 8.16 -22.31 54.63
N VAL A 105 7.44 -21.35 55.22
CA VAL A 105 7.07 -21.39 56.65
C VAL A 105 5.94 -22.40 56.89
N ASP A 106 4.97 -22.41 55.98
CA ASP A 106 3.83 -23.33 55.99
C ASP A 106 3.99 -24.38 54.89
N GLU A 107 4.14 -25.65 55.31
CA GLU A 107 4.35 -26.79 54.41
C GLU A 107 3.14 -27.04 53.48
N ASP A 108 1.95 -26.55 53.83
CA ASP A 108 0.75 -26.67 53.00
C ASP A 108 0.65 -25.55 51.95
N ALA A 109 1.37 -24.43 52.10
CA ALA A 109 1.27 -23.27 51.19
C ALA A 109 1.59 -23.57 49.70
N PRO A 110 2.53 -24.47 49.34
CA PRO A 110 2.73 -24.88 47.95
C PRO A 110 1.49 -25.52 47.30
N GLN A 111 0.54 -26.05 48.07
CA GLN A 111 -0.68 -26.65 47.53
C GLN A 111 -1.59 -25.60 46.88
N ASP A 112 -1.51 -24.33 47.30
CA ASP A 112 -2.25 -23.22 46.68
C ASP A 112 -1.79 -22.95 45.24
N TYR A 113 -0.55 -23.33 44.92
CA TYR A 113 0.00 -23.30 43.56
C TYR A 113 -0.22 -24.62 42.82
N GLY A 114 -0.93 -25.59 43.42
CA GLY A 114 -1.19 -26.90 42.82
C GLY A 114 0.06 -27.75 42.66
N VAL A 115 1.09 -27.53 43.49
CA VAL A 115 2.35 -28.28 43.45
C VAL A 115 2.10 -29.73 43.85
N SER A 116 2.36 -30.66 42.93
CA SER A 116 2.20 -32.11 43.16
C SER A 116 3.41 -32.95 42.72
N GLY A 117 4.43 -32.30 42.17
CA GLY A 117 5.69 -32.91 41.75
C GLY A 117 6.76 -31.84 41.62
N LEU A 118 8.03 -32.23 41.69
CA LEU A 118 9.18 -31.31 41.69
C LEU A 118 10.15 -31.68 40.55
N PRO A 119 10.83 -30.69 39.93
CA PRO A 119 10.67 -29.25 40.12
C PRO A 119 9.33 -28.74 39.56
N HIS A 120 8.76 -27.70 40.17
CA HIS A 120 7.51 -27.08 39.73
C HIS A 120 7.73 -25.59 39.52
N HIS A 121 7.48 -25.11 38.31
CA HIS A 121 7.69 -23.71 37.96
C HIS A 121 6.36 -22.96 37.92
N THR A 122 6.37 -21.73 38.44
CA THR A 122 5.26 -20.79 38.33
C THR A 122 5.80 -19.45 37.85
N VAL A 123 5.18 -18.90 36.80
CA VAL A 123 5.46 -17.55 36.31
C VAL A 123 4.33 -16.64 36.77
N ILE A 124 4.68 -15.56 37.46
CA ILE A 124 3.76 -14.55 37.97
C ILE A 124 4.05 -13.25 37.23
N GLY A 125 3.00 -12.64 36.66
CA GLY A 125 3.08 -11.39 35.91
C GLY A 125 3.41 -10.17 36.77
N PRO A 126 3.81 -9.04 36.13
CA PRO A 126 3.92 -7.74 36.78
C PRO A 126 2.66 -7.29 37.54
N ASP A 127 1.50 -7.76 37.09
CA ASP A 127 0.18 -7.50 37.69
C ASP A 127 -0.12 -8.37 38.92
N GLY A 128 0.79 -9.30 39.25
CA GLY A 128 0.66 -10.21 40.38
C GLY A 128 -0.23 -11.42 40.14
N LYS A 129 -0.66 -11.68 38.90
CA LYS A 129 -1.42 -12.90 38.56
C LYS A 129 -0.51 -14.01 38.06
N VAL A 130 -0.92 -15.25 38.27
CA VAL A 130 -0.20 -16.42 37.75
C VAL A 130 -0.41 -16.51 36.24
N PHE A 131 0.67 -16.31 35.47
CA PHE A 131 0.69 -16.35 34.01
C PHE A 131 0.81 -17.78 33.47
N ARG A 132 1.73 -18.57 34.05
CA ARG A 132 1.97 -19.99 33.72
C ARG A 132 2.28 -20.78 34.98
N ASN A 133 1.89 -22.06 35.00
CA ASN A 133 2.07 -22.91 36.17
C ASN A 133 2.27 -24.38 35.75
N TYR A 134 3.28 -25.04 36.31
CA TYR A 134 3.73 -26.42 36.01
C TYR A 134 4.25 -26.63 34.58
N GLU A 135 3.44 -26.34 33.57
CA GLU A 135 3.80 -26.41 32.15
C GLU A 135 4.43 -25.09 31.70
N VAL A 136 5.64 -24.80 32.20
CA VAL A 136 6.38 -23.57 31.88
C VAL A 136 7.49 -23.86 30.86
N ASP A 137 7.48 -23.15 29.74
CA ASP A 137 8.50 -23.16 28.68
C ASP A 137 9.34 -21.88 28.71
N LEU A 138 10.34 -21.84 29.59
CA LEU A 138 11.31 -20.74 29.65
C LEU A 138 12.40 -20.90 28.57
N PRO A 139 12.79 -19.82 27.85
CA PRO A 139 12.46 -18.41 28.09
C PRO A 139 11.17 -17.90 27.43
N LYS A 140 10.52 -18.67 26.55
CA LYS A 140 9.39 -18.18 25.73
C LYS A 140 8.25 -17.59 26.54
N ASP A 141 7.93 -18.18 27.69
CA ASP A 141 6.88 -17.65 28.56
C ASP A 141 7.22 -16.26 29.13
N LEU A 142 8.51 -15.97 29.39
CA LEU A 142 8.93 -14.64 29.81
C LEU A 142 8.91 -13.66 28.65
N GLU A 143 9.31 -14.10 27.46
CA GLU A 143 9.22 -13.28 26.24
C GLU A 143 7.77 -12.90 25.94
N SER A 144 6.85 -13.88 26.03
CA SER A 144 5.41 -13.67 25.92
C SER A 144 4.85 -12.82 27.06
N LEU A 145 5.37 -12.95 28.28
CA LEU A 145 4.94 -12.11 29.39
C LEU A 145 5.40 -10.66 29.21
N PHE A 146 6.62 -10.41 28.73
CA PHE A 146 7.14 -9.05 28.56
C PHE A 146 6.76 -8.40 27.24
N SER A 147 6.35 -9.18 26.24
CA SER A 147 5.70 -8.63 25.06
C SER A 147 4.35 -7.98 25.41
N THR A 148 3.73 -8.36 26.54
CA THR A 148 2.40 -7.83 26.98
C THR A 148 2.41 -6.39 27.52
N GLY A 149 3.54 -5.67 27.44
CA GLY A 149 3.59 -4.21 27.64
C GLY A 149 3.12 -3.41 26.41
N GLU A 150 3.13 -4.04 25.24
CA GLU A 150 2.18 -3.73 24.19
C GLU A 150 1.07 -4.76 24.41
N ALA A 151 -0.11 -4.32 24.88
CA ALA A 151 -1.26 -5.19 24.80
C ALA A 151 -1.25 -5.77 23.36
N GLU A 152 -1.27 -7.10 23.24
CA GLU A 152 -2.00 -7.69 22.13
C GLU A 152 -3.40 -7.06 22.24
N GLU A 153 -3.59 -5.93 21.56
CA GLU A 153 -4.87 -5.58 21.00
C GLU A 153 -5.17 -6.84 20.21
N GLN A 154 -5.93 -7.76 20.82
CA GLN A 154 -6.64 -8.76 20.06
C GLN A 154 -7.14 -7.99 18.84
N LEU A 155 -6.76 -8.45 17.65
CA LEU A 155 -7.19 -7.94 16.36
C LEU A 155 -8.72 -8.10 16.27
N VAL A 156 -9.45 -7.43 17.16
CA VAL A 156 -10.90 -7.31 17.17
C VAL A 156 -11.12 -6.21 16.16
N PRO A 157 -11.52 -6.57 14.92
CA PRO A 157 -11.64 -5.58 13.89
C PRO A 157 -12.68 -4.56 14.33
N LYS A 158 -12.32 -3.28 14.31
CA LYS A 158 -13.25 -2.21 14.65
C LYS A 158 -14.31 -2.15 13.58
N LYS A 159 -15.51 -2.64 13.90
CA LYS A 159 -16.65 -2.65 13.00
C LYS A 159 -17.05 -1.22 12.64
N SER A 160 -17.06 -0.91 11.36
CA SER A 160 -17.44 0.41 10.86
C SER A 160 -18.92 0.69 11.07
N ARG A 161 -19.25 1.97 11.23
CA ARG A 161 -20.62 2.44 11.48
C ARG A 161 -21.61 2.10 10.35
N VAL A 162 -21.11 1.88 9.13
CA VAL A 162 -21.94 1.62 7.95
C VAL A 162 -22.06 0.13 7.62
N SER A 163 -21.23 -0.74 8.20
CA SER A 163 -21.14 -2.15 7.78
C SER A 163 -22.49 -2.89 7.91
N ASP A 164 -23.25 -2.67 8.98
CA ASP A 164 -24.55 -3.34 9.19
C ASP A 164 -25.65 -2.89 8.24
N GLU A 165 -25.59 -1.65 7.78
CA GLU A 165 -26.50 -1.13 6.76
C GLU A 165 -26.15 -1.72 5.40
N PHE A 166 -24.88 -1.64 5.00
CA PHE A 166 -24.42 -2.14 3.70
C PHE A 166 -24.56 -3.66 3.56
N LYS A 167 -24.32 -4.44 4.62
CA LYS A 167 -24.58 -5.89 4.62
C LYS A 167 -26.05 -6.26 4.39
N ARG A 168 -26.99 -5.38 4.74
CA ARG A 168 -28.41 -5.59 4.43
C ARG A 168 -28.68 -5.31 2.95
N LEU A 169 -28.06 -4.27 2.39
CA LEU A 169 -28.17 -3.89 0.98
C LEU A 169 -27.50 -4.91 0.04
N GLU A 170 -26.39 -5.53 0.45
CA GLU A 170 -25.67 -6.56 -0.32
C GLU A 170 -26.53 -7.74 -0.75
N LYS A 171 -27.55 -8.11 0.05
CA LYS A 171 -28.44 -9.25 -0.25
C LYS A 171 -29.28 -9.03 -1.50
N GLU A 172 -29.49 -7.77 -1.88
CA GLU A 172 -30.26 -7.37 -3.05
C GLU A 172 -29.35 -7.08 -4.26
N ASP A 173 -28.03 -7.00 -4.05
CA ASP A 173 -27.08 -6.64 -5.09
C ASP A 173 -26.98 -7.74 -6.17
N PRO A 174 -27.16 -7.41 -7.47
CA PRO A 174 -27.16 -8.39 -8.55
C PRO A 174 -25.88 -9.23 -8.67
N ILE A 175 -24.72 -8.69 -8.30
CA ILE A 175 -23.45 -9.43 -8.43
C ILE A 175 -23.14 -10.31 -7.21
N LEU A 176 -23.83 -10.11 -6.09
CA LEU A 176 -23.65 -10.84 -4.82
C LEU A 176 -24.79 -11.83 -4.53
N LYS A 177 -25.98 -11.61 -5.10
CA LYS A 177 -27.14 -12.47 -4.89
C LYS A 177 -26.96 -13.83 -5.54
N GLU A 178 -27.34 -14.90 -4.82
CA GLU A 178 -27.27 -16.28 -5.32
C GLU A 178 -27.89 -16.44 -6.71
N ASN A 179 -27.15 -17.12 -7.59
CA ASN A 179 -27.53 -17.34 -8.97
C ASN A 179 -27.52 -18.84 -9.31
N PRO A 180 -28.45 -19.65 -8.77
CA PRO A 180 -28.42 -21.11 -8.88
C PRO A 180 -28.64 -21.64 -10.31
N GLN A 181 -28.98 -20.76 -11.27
CA GLN A 181 -29.30 -21.13 -12.65
C GLN A 181 -28.13 -20.92 -13.62
N ARG A 182 -26.97 -20.40 -13.17
CA ARG A 182 -25.87 -20.04 -14.08
C ARG A 182 -24.57 -20.78 -13.75
N TRP A 183 -24.48 -22.02 -14.22
CA TRP A 183 -23.30 -22.89 -14.10
C TRP A 183 -22.41 -22.90 -15.35
N VAL A 184 -22.86 -22.26 -16.43
CA VAL A 184 -22.16 -22.19 -17.71
C VAL A 184 -21.63 -20.78 -17.95
N MET A 185 -20.43 -20.69 -18.53
CA MET A 185 -19.78 -19.40 -18.83
C MET A 185 -20.53 -18.62 -19.92
N PHE A 186 -21.04 -19.33 -20.94
CA PHE A 186 -21.74 -18.74 -22.08
C PHE A 186 -23.26 -18.92 -21.99
N PRO A 187 -24.07 -17.95 -22.46
CA PRO A 187 -23.65 -16.66 -23.04
C PRO A 187 -23.12 -15.67 -21.98
N LEU A 188 -22.15 -14.85 -22.37
CA LEU A 188 -21.59 -13.80 -21.51
C LEU A 188 -22.65 -12.73 -21.23
N LYS A 189 -22.74 -12.29 -19.97
CA LYS A 189 -23.61 -11.19 -19.53
C LYS A 189 -22.82 -9.94 -19.18
N TYR A 190 -21.58 -10.11 -18.69
CA TYR A 190 -20.71 -9.02 -18.27
C TYR A 190 -19.43 -9.04 -19.11
N THR A 191 -19.50 -8.45 -20.31
CA THR A 191 -18.39 -8.47 -21.28
C THR A 191 -17.17 -7.72 -20.75
N GLU A 192 -17.35 -6.57 -20.08
CA GLU A 192 -16.26 -5.81 -19.46
C GLU A 192 -15.45 -6.61 -18.42
N VAL A 193 -16.14 -7.41 -17.59
CA VAL A 193 -15.51 -8.29 -16.59
C VAL A 193 -14.74 -9.40 -17.29
N TRP A 194 -15.31 -9.97 -18.35
CA TRP A 194 -14.65 -10.99 -19.15
C TRP A 194 -13.42 -10.47 -19.90
N GLU A 195 -13.47 -9.24 -20.40
CA GLU A 195 -12.33 -8.57 -21.04
C GLU A 195 -11.17 -8.37 -20.06
N MET A 196 -11.46 -8.00 -18.80
CA MET A 196 -10.45 -7.94 -17.74
C MET A 196 -9.83 -9.31 -17.48
N TYR A 197 -10.64 -10.38 -17.40
CA TYR A 197 -10.13 -11.74 -17.28
C TYR A 197 -9.22 -12.11 -18.46
N LYS A 198 -9.64 -11.82 -19.69
CA LYS A 198 -8.82 -12.12 -20.89
C LYS A 198 -7.53 -11.30 -20.95
N LYS A 199 -7.56 -10.05 -20.47
CA LYS A 199 -6.36 -9.23 -20.32
C LYS A 199 -5.40 -9.84 -19.30
N HIS A 200 -5.93 -10.37 -18.19
CA HIS A 200 -5.14 -11.03 -17.16
C HIS A 200 -4.54 -12.35 -17.66
N GLU A 201 -5.37 -13.21 -18.25
CA GLU A 201 -4.99 -14.50 -18.82
C GLU A 201 -3.90 -14.36 -19.89
N ALA A 202 -3.99 -13.32 -20.73
CA ALA A 202 -2.98 -13.03 -21.75
C ALA A 202 -1.62 -12.55 -21.18
N SER A 203 -1.57 -12.27 -19.88
CA SER A 203 -0.39 -11.76 -19.18
C SER A 203 0.29 -12.84 -18.31
N PHE A 204 -0.12 -14.10 -18.41
CA PHE A 204 0.46 -15.24 -17.69
C PHE A 204 1.99 -15.28 -17.79
N TRP A 205 2.65 -15.60 -16.68
CA TRP A 205 4.09 -15.82 -16.58
C TRP A 205 4.39 -16.79 -15.43
N THR A 206 5.60 -17.34 -15.42
CA THR A 206 6.08 -18.31 -14.43
C THR A 206 7.38 -17.85 -13.78
N ALA A 207 7.66 -18.28 -12.55
CA ALA A 207 8.85 -17.87 -11.81
C ALA A 207 10.15 -18.26 -12.52
N GLU A 208 10.13 -19.36 -13.30
CA GLU A 208 11.26 -19.84 -14.10
C GLU A 208 11.68 -18.90 -15.24
N GLU A 209 10.84 -17.94 -15.62
CA GLU A 209 11.19 -16.92 -16.62
C GLU A 209 12.17 -15.86 -16.06
N ILE A 210 12.39 -15.83 -14.75
CA ILE A 210 13.22 -14.84 -14.08
C ILE A 210 14.67 -15.35 -13.97
N ASP A 211 15.59 -14.70 -14.69
CA ASP A 211 17.03 -14.98 -14.59
C ASP A 211 17.67 -14.21 -13.42
N LEU A 212 18.16 -14.94 -12.42
CA LEU A 212 18.81 -14.42 -11.20
C LEU A 212 20.35 -14.55 -11.23
N ALA A 213 20.95 -14.92 -12.36
CA ALA A 213 22.38 -15.19 -12.44
C ALA A 213 23.25 -13.94 -12.21
N GLN A 214 22.79 -12.77 -12.70
CA GLN A 214 23.49 -11.50 -12.50
C GLN A 214 23.21 -10.90 -11.11
N ASP A 215 22.00 -11.08 -10.58
CA ASP A 215 21.56 -10.50 -9.31
C ASP A 215 22.43 -10.92 -8.14
N ASN A 216 22.88 -12.18 -8.09
CA ASN A 216 23.80 -12.62 -7.03
C ASN A 216 25.11 -11.82 -6.99
N LYS A 217 25.61 -11.35 -8.14
CA LYS A 217 26.82 -10.52 -8.22
C LYS A 217 26.52 -9.08 -7.82
N ASP A 218 25.39 -8.55 -8.30
CA ASP A 218 24.96 -7.19 -8.00
C ASP A 218 24.65 -7.03 -6.50
N TRP A 219 24.01 -8.04 -5.91
CA TRP A 219 23.69 -8.13 -4.48
C TRP A 219 24.93 -7.94 -3.60
N ALA A 220 26.03 -8.63 -3.94
CA ALA A 220 27.29 -8.51 -3.21
C ALA A 220 27.93 -7.12 -3.31
N ASN A 221 27.56 -6.33 -4.32
CA ASN A 221 28.06 -4.96 -4.53
C ASN A 221 27.12 -3.88 -3.97
N LEU A 222 25.92 -4.25 -3.50
CA LEU A 222 25.02 -3.32 -2.81
C LEU A 222 25.61 -2.94 -1.45
N ASN A 223 25.39 -1.70 -1.03
CA ASN A 223 25.75 -1.26 0.31
C ASN A 223 24.76 -1.81 1.37
N GLU A 224 25.14 -1.75 2.64
CA GLU A 224 24.34 -2.28 3.75
C GLU A 224 22.92 -1.70 3.80
N GLY A 225 22.76 -0.41 3.50
CA GLY A 225 21.43 0.20 3.44
C GLY A 225 20.59 -0.32 2.28
N GLU A 226 21.19 -0.55 1.11
CA GLU A 226 20.48 -1.05 -0.08
C GLU A 226 20.03 -2.49 0.14
N GLN A 227 20.90 -3.31 0.74
CA GLN A 227 20.56 -4.67 1.14
C GLN A 227 19.48 -4.68 2.22
N HIS A 228 19.60 -3.82 3.24
CA HIS A 228 18.58 -3.66 4.29
C HIS A 228 17.21 -3.34 3.67
N PHE A 229 17.18 -2.38 2.75
CA PHE A 229 15.95 -1.98 2.07
C PHE A 229 15.32 -3.13 1.28
N VAL A 230 16.11 -3.81 0.42
CA VAL A 230 15.60 -4.93 -0.37
C VAL A 230 15.12 -6.08 0.52
N LYS A 231 15.84 -6.39 1.61
CA LYS A 231 15.42 -7.38 2.62
C LYS A 231 14.05 -7.04 3.19
N HIS A 232 13.86 -5.80 3.63
CA HIS A 232 12.61 -5.35 4.25
C HIS A 232 11.43 -5.41 3.28
N VAL A 233 11.66 -5.02 2.02
CA VAL A 233 10.63 -5.08 0.96
C VAL A 233 10.24 -6.51 0.64
N LEU A 234 11.22 -7.41 0.45
CA LEU A 234 10.94 -8.82 0.14
C LEU A 234 10.22 -9.53 1.29
N ALA A 235 10.62 -9.24 2.53
CA ALA A 235 10.00 -9.78 3.73
C ALA A 235 8.53 -9.33 3.87
N PHE A 236 8.25 -8.07 3.55
CA PHE A 236 6.87 -7.57 3.49
C PHE A 236 6.04 -8.30 2.42
N PHE A 237 6.53 -8.36 1.18
CA PHE A 237 5.79 -8.99 0.08
C PHE A 237 5.47 -10.46 0.38
N ALA A 238 6.45 -11.24 0.82
CA ALA A 238 6.27 -12.66 1.14
C ALA A 238 5.18 -12.92 2.19
N ALA A 239 5.02 -12.01 3.15
CA ALA A 239 3.98 -12.10 4.17
C ALA A 239 2.61 -11.59 3.70
N SER A 240 2.58 -10.63 2.78
CA SER A 240 1.37 -9.92 2.35
C SER A 240 0.50 -10.74 1.41
N ASP A 241 1.12 -11.39 0.42
CA ASP A 241 0.40 -12.16 -0.61
C ASP A 241 -0.39 -13.31 0.02
N GLY A 242 0.10 -13.87 1.14
CA GLY A 242 -0.64 -14.88 1.91
C GLY A 242 -1.95 -14.35 2.50
N ILE A 243 -1.98 -13.10 2.96
CA ILE A 243 -3.19 -12.45 3.51
C ILE A 243 -4.20 -12.17 2.38
N VAL A 244 -3.69 -11.68 1.24
CA VAL A 244 -4.49 -11.42 0.03
C VAL A 244 -5.14 -12.70 -0.48
N LEU A 245 -4.36 -13.77 -0.62
CA LEU A 245 -4.81 -15.07 -1.13
C LEU A 245 -5.91 -15.70 -0.27
N GLU A 246 -5.74 -15.70 1.06
CA GLU A 246 -6.75 -16.22 1.99
C GLU A 246 -8.08 -15.47 1.85
N ASN A 247 -8.03 -14.14 1.71
CA ASN A 247 -9.22 -13.32 1.56
C ASN A 247 -9.90 -13.51 0.19
N LEU A 248 -9.14 -13.64 -0.89
CA LEU A 248 -9.65 -13.96 -2.24
C LEU A 248 -10.37 -15.32 -2.25
N ALA A 249 -9.75 -16.35 -1.68
CA ALA A 249 -10.27 -17.71 -1.69
C ALA A 249 -11.48 -17.89 -0.75
N ALA A 250 -11.38 -17.40 0.49
CA ALA A 250 -12.39 -17.66 1.52
C ALA A 250 -13.55 -16.65 1.53
N GLN A 251 -13.42 -15.51 0.85
CA GLN A 251 -14.44 -14.45 0.81
C GLN A 251 -14.80 -14.03 -0.62
N PHE A 252 -14.00 -13.22 -1.30
CA PHE A 252 -14.41 -12.56 -2.55
C PHE A 252 -14.89 -13.51 -3.64
N SER A 253 -14.15 -14.58 -3.92
CA SER A 253 -14.51 -15.56 -4.95
C SER A 253 -15.80 -16.34 -4.61
N SER A 254 -16.07 -16.53 -3.31
CA SER A 254 -17.25 -17.22 -2.81
C SER A 254 -18.51 -16.33 -2.81
N GLU A 255 -18.35 -15.04 -2.52
CA GLU A 255 -19.44 -14.07 -2.38
C GLU A 255 -19.90 -13.52 -3.72
N VAL A 256 -18.99 -13.27 -4.67
CA VAL A 256 -19.36 -12.82 -6.01
C VAL A 256 -19.96 -13.99 -6.80
N GLN A 257 -21.18 -13.81 -7.32
CA GLN A 257 -21.98 -14.88 -7.94
C GLN A 257 -21.91 -14.89 -9.48
N ILE A 258 -21.23 -13.92 -10.10
CA ILE A 258 -21.10 -13.87 -11.55
C ILE A 258 -19.91 -14.74 -12.03
N PRO A 259 -20.12 -15.71 -12.96
CA PRO A 259 -19.05 -16.60 -13.43
C PRO A 259 -17.86 -15.88 -14.06
N GLU A 260 -18.09 -14.77 -14.76
CA GLU A 260 -17.04 -13.98 -15.40
C GLU A 260 -16.04 -13.43 -14.37
N ALA A 261 -16.52 -12.97 -13.20
CA ALA A 261 -15.62 -12.48 -12.15
C ALA A 261 -14.93 -13.61 -11.40
N ARG A 262 -15.61 -14.76 -11.21
CA ARG A 262 -14.97 -15.95 -10.64
C ARG A 262 -13.83 -16.48 -11.51
N ALA A 263 -13.93 -16.33 -12.84
CA ALA A 263 -12.82 -16.65 -13.73
C ALA A 263 -11.62 -15.71 -13.50
N PHE A 264 -11.87 -14.41 -13.34
CA PHE A 264 -10.82 -13.44 -12.98
C PHE A 264 -10.18 -13.81 -11.64
N TYR A 265 -10.96 -13.98 -10.57
CA TYR A 265 -10.43 -14.32 -9.26
C TYR A 265 -9.70 -15.67 -9.24
N GLY A 266 -10.18 -16.66 -9.99
CA GLY A 266 -9.49 -17.94 -10.15
C GLY A 266 -8.09 -17.78 -10.74
N PHE A 267 -7.94 -16.88 -11.71
CA PHE A 267 -6.65 -16.58 -12.32
C PHE A 267 -5.78 -15.69 -11.42
N GLN A 268 -6.37 -14.69 -10.76
CA GLN A 268 -5.67 -13.87 -9.77
C GLN A 268 -5.06 -14.74 -8.67
N MET A 269 -5.83 -15.63 -8.04
CA MET A 269 -5.30 -16.56 -7.03
C MET A 269 -4.16 -17.43 -7.56
N ALA A 270 -4.18 -17.84 -8.84
CA ALA A 270 -3.07 -18.58 -9.43
C ALA A 270 -1.82 -17.70 -9.56
N MET A 271 -1.97 -16.44 -9.97
CA MET A 271 -0.87 -15.48 -10.07
C MET A 271 -0.31 -15.07 -8.71
N GLU A 272 -1.14 -14.86 -7.69
CA GLU A 272 -0.70 -14.60 -6.30
C GLU A 272 0.21 -15.73 -5.76
N ASN A 273 -0.08 -16.99 -6.10
CA ASN A 273 0.80 -18.10 -5.72
C ASN A 273 2.16 -18.03 -6.44
N ILE A 274 2.18 -17.61 -7.70
CA ILE A 274 3.41 -17.41 -8.48
C ILE A 274 4.19 -16.20 -7.93
N HIS A 275 3.52 -15.15 -7.48
CA HIS A 275 4.15 -14.01 -6.81
C HIS A 275 4.81 -14.45 -5.49
N SER A 276 4.07 -15.18 -4.65
CA SER A 276 4.57 -15.74 -3.39
C SER A 276 5.77 -16.66 -3.59
N GLU A 277 5.75 -17.52 -4.61
CA GLU A 277 6.89 -18.33 -5.03
C GLU A 277 8.08 -17.46 -5.46
N THR A 278 7.82 -16.46 -6.29
CA THR A 278 8.86 -15.54 -6.79
C THR A 278 9.56 -14.80 -5.66
N TYR A 279 8.81 -14.25 -4.69
CA TYR A 279 9.39 -13.59 -3.52
C TYR A 279 10.20 -14.54 -2.65
N SER A 280 9.70 -15.75 -2.44
CA SER A 280 10.43 -16.79 -1.70
C SER A 280 11.74 -17.16 -2.38
N LEU A 281 11.74 -17.34 -3.70
CA LEU A 281 12.95 -17.58 -4.50
C LEU A 281 13.94 -16.42 -4.40
N LEU A 282 13.49 -15.17 -4.49
CA LEU A 282 14.35 -13.99 -4.34
C LEU A 282 15.01 -13.94 -2.95
N ILE A 283 14.25 -14.21 -1.88
CA ILE A 283 14.78 -14.29 -0.52
C ILE A 283 15.83 -15.40 -0.42
N GLU A 284 15.55 -16.61 -0.92
CA GLU A 284 16.51 -17.72 -0.90
C GLU A 284 17.79 -17.43 -1.71
N GLN A 285 17.68 -16.71 -2.82
CA GLN A 285 18.84 -16.35 -3.61
C GLN A 285 19.70 -15.29 -2.90
N TYR A 286 19.12 -14.26 -2.31
CA TYR A 286 19.88 -13.14 -1.76
C TYR A 286 20.35 -13.38 -0.32
N ILE A 287 19.59 -14.13 0.47
CA ILE A 287 19.82 -14.32 1.90
C ILE A 287 20.38 -15.70 2.16
N LYS A 288 21.72 -15.77 2.29
CA LYS A 288 22.44 -17.03 2.47
C LYS A 288 22.45 -17.54 3.92
N ASP A 289 22.25 -16.67 4.91
CA ASP A 289 22.16 -17.06 6.31
C ASP A 289 20.74 -17.58 6.62
N PRO A 290 20.58 -18.87 6.99
CA PRO A 290 19.27 -19.42 7.36
C PRO A 290 18.60 -18.67 8.51
N LYS A 291 19.37 -18.17 9.48
CA LYS A 291 18.78 -17.45 10.63
C LYS A 291 18.19 -16.11 10.22
N GLU A 292 18.90 -15.36 9.39
CA GLU A 292 18.39 -14.10 8.83
C GLU A 292 17.14 -14.36 7.98
N ARG A 293 17.15 -15.43 7.19
CA ARG A 293 15.99 -15.83 6.39
C ARG A 293 14.77 -16.16 7.25
N ASP A 294 14.95 -16.90 8.35
CA ASP A 294 13.85 -17.24 9.26
C ASP A 294 13.24 -15.97 9.89
N VAL A 295 14.07 -14.99 10.24
CA VAL A 295 13.61 -13.68 10.74
C VAL A 295 12.80 -12.91 9.68
N LEU A 296 13.22 -12.96 8.41
CA LEU A 296 12.52 -12.28 7.30
C LEU A 296 11.20 -12.97 6.95
N PHE A 297 11.10 -14.29 7.04
CA PHE A 297 9.83 -14.99 6.85
C PHE A 297 8.85 -14.74 8.02
N ASP A 298 9.36 -14.46 9.22
CA ASP A 298 8.56 -14.07 10.39
C ASP A 298 8.35 -12.55 10.52
N ALA A 299 8.45 -11.81 9.41
CA ALA A 299 8.45 -10.35 9.39
C ALA A 299 7.22 -9.69 10.04
N ILE A 300 6.06 -10.34 10.03
CA ILE A 300 4.86 -9.85 10.74
C ILE A 300 5.13 -9.68 12.24
N HIS A 301 5.93 -10.56 12.83
CA HIS A 301 6.27 -10.54 14.25
C HIS A 301 7.57 -9.80 14.53
N THR A 302 8.52 -9.82 13.60
CA THR A 302 9.85 -9.22 13.80
C THR A 302 9.96 -7.77 13.33
N MET A 303 9.05 -7.27 12.48
CA MET A 303 9.12 -5.94 11.87
C MET A 303 7.86 -5.09 12.16
N PRO A 304 7.94 -4.04 13.00
CA PRO A 304 6.78 -3.25 13.41
C PRO A 304 6.00 -2.62 12.25
N ALA A 305 6.69 -2.07 11.24
CA ALA A 305 6.01 -1.45 10.10
C ALA A 305 5.27 -2.45 9.20
N VAL A 306 5.77 -3.70 9.09
CA VAL A 306 5.09 -4.80 8.42
C VAL A 306 3.86 -5.23 9.22
N ARG A 307 4.01 -5.33 10.54
CA ARG A 307 2.90 -5.62 11.45
C ARG A 307 1.76 -4.62 11.31
N GLU A 308 2.06 -3.32 11.27
CA GLU A 308 1.03 -2.27 11.15
C GLU A 308 0.26 -2.38 9.81
N LYS A 309 0.95 -2.69 8.71
CA LYS A 309 0.30 -2.99 7.40
C LYS A 309 -0.62 -4.20 7.47
N ALA A 310 -0.13 -5.30 8.02
CA ALA A 310 -0.92 -6.52 8.18
C ALA A 310 -2.15 -6.26 9.06
N GLN A 311 -1.99 -5.52 10.15
CA GLN A 311 -3.10 -5.14 11.05
C GLN A 311 -4.15 -4.29 10.33
N TRP A 312 -3.74 -3.31 9.53
CA TRP A 312 -4.66 -2.50 8.74
C TRP A 312 -5.43 -3.36 7.72
N ALA A 313 -4.73 -4.25 7.02
CA ALA A 313 -5.31 -5.18 6.05
C ALA A 313 -6.37 -6.09 6.71
N ILE A 314 -6.04 -6.71 7.85
CA ILE A 314 -6.95 -7.56 8.64
C ILE A 314 -8.14 -6.75 9.17
N GLN A 315 -7.92 -5.51 9.62
CA GLN A 315 -8.98 -4.64 10.14
C GLN A 315 -10.06 -4.34 9.10
N TRP A 316 -9.72 -4.25 7.82
CA TRP A 316 -10.69 -3.91 6.79
C TRP A 316 -11.22 -5.13 6.02
N MET A 317 -10.40 -6.16 5.81
CA MET A 317 -10.74 -7.37 5.02
C MET A 317 -11.36 -8.52 5.83
N ASN A 318 -11.82 -8.28 7.04
CA ASN A 318 -12.51 -9.29 7.85
C ASN A 318 -14.02 -9.35 7.55
N ARG A 319 -14.64 -10.46 7.96
CA ARG A 319 -16.06 -10.73 7.75
C ARG A 319 -17.02 -9.77 8.46
N GLU A 320 -16.57 -8.95 9.42
CA GLU A 320 -17.44 -7.96 10.08
C GLU A 320 -17.68 -6.73 9.20
N SER A 321 -16.77 -6.42 8.27
CA SER A 321 -16.92 -5.37 7.26
C SER A 321 -17.89 -5.76 6.14
N SER A 322 -18.56 -4.76 5.55
CA SER A 322 -19.38 -4.94 4.34
C SER A 322 -18.50 -5.33 3.14
N PHE A 323 -19.07 -5.99 2.14
CA PHE A 323 -18.41 -6.27 0.85
C PHE A 323 -17.88 -4.98 0.22
N ALA A 324 -18.67 -3.90 0.28
CA ALA A 324 -18.28 -2.61 -0.29
C ALA A 324 -17.05 -2.01 0.42
N GLU A 325 -16.96 -2.12 1.75
CA GLU A 325 -15.76 -1.69 2.50
C GLU A 325 -14.56 -2.57 2.17
N ARG A 326 -14.77 -3.90 2.12
CA ARG A 326 -13.73 -4.86 1.83
C ARG A 326 -13.15 -4.66 0.44
N ILE A 327 -13.97 -4.47 -0.60
CA ILE A 327 -13.46 -4.33 -1.97
C ILE A 327 -12.68 -3.02 -2.17
N VAL A 328 -13.05 -1.95 -1.47
CA VAL A 328 -12.28 -0.69 -1.46
C VAL A 328 -10.96 -0.87 -0.71
N ALA A 329 -10.99 -1.53 0.45
CA ALA A 329 -9.77 -1.83 1.20
C ALA A 329 -8.84 -2.77 0.42
N PHE A 330 -9.39 -3.76 -0.27
CA PHE A 330 -8.65 -4.67 -1.14
C PHE A 330 -7.96 -3.91 -2.28
N ALA A 331 -8.69 -3.03 -2.97
CA ALA A 331 -8.08 -2.15 -3.98
C ALA A 331 -6.93 -1.29 -3.41
N ALA A 332 -7.02 -0.89 -2.14
CA ALA A 332 -5.96 -0.17 -1.46
C ALA A 332 -4.77 -1.06 -1.06
N VAL A 333 -5.00 -2.34 -0.73
CA VAL A 333 -3.90 -3.31 -0.52
C VAL A 333 -3.10 -3.44 -1.82
N GLU A 334 -3.74 -3.89 -2.90
CA GLU A 334 -3.12 -4.13 -4.21
C GLU A 334 -2.52 -2.85 -4.82
N GLY A 335 -3.22 -1.71 -4.68
CA GLY A 335 -2.86 -0.47 -5.37
C GLY A 335 -2.01 0.52 -4.57
N ILE A 336 -2.07 0.50 -3.23
CA ILE A 336 -1.42 1.52 -2.37
C ILE A 336 -0.33 0.90 -1.50
N LEU A 337 -0.62 -0.20 -0.79
CA LEU A 337 0.30 -0.77 0.20
C LEU A 337 1.56 -1.40 -0.41
N PHE A 338 1.59 -1.59 -1.73
CA PHE A 338 2.76 -2.07 -2.47
C PHE A 338 3.48 -0.98 -3.27
N SER A 339 2.87 0.21 -3.40
CA SER A 339 3.28 1.22 -4.38
C SER A 339 4.67 1.81 -4.13
N GLY A 340 5.04 2.07 -2.88
CA GLY A 340 6.36 2.59 -2.52
C GLY A 340 7.47 1.55 -2.72
N SER A 341 7.18 0.29 -2.38
CA SER A 341 8.09 -0.85 -2.60
C SER A 341 8.41 -1.03 -4.09
N PHE A 342 7.38 -1.07 -4.95
CA PHE A 342 7.57 -1.19 -6.39
C PHE A 342 8.42 -0.06 -6.96
N CYS A 343 8.13 1.18 -6.54
CA CYS A 343 8.87 2.33 -7.06
C CYS A 343 10.34 2.33 -6.66
N ALA A 344 10.65 1.90 -5.45
CA ALA A 344 12.02 1.84 -4.99
C ALA A 344 12.82 0.72 -5.70
N ILE A 345 12.18 -0.41 -6.06
CA ILE A 345 12.81 -1.40 -6.92
C ILE A 345 13.02 -0.85 -8.35
N PHE A 346 12.06 -0.09 -8.90
CA PHE A 346 12.27 0.61 -10.18
C PHE A 346 13.44 1.61 -10.14
N TRP A 347 13.76 2.17 -8.99
CA TRP A 347 14.95 3.01 -8.84
C TRP A 347 16.25 2.21 -8.98
N LEU A 348 16.31 0.96 -8.50
CA LEU A 348 17.44 0.04 -8.76
C LEU A 348 17.56 -0.26 -10.26
N LYS A 349 16.44 -0.45 -10.96
CA LYS A 349 16.42 -0.64 -12.42
C LYS A 349 17.06 0.54 -13.15
N LYS A 350 16.76 1.78 -12.74
CA LYS A 350 17.34 2.99 -13.34
C LYS A 350 18.86 3.05 -13.19
N ARG A 351 19.40 2.44 -12.13
CA ARG A 351 20.85 2.29 -11.91
C ARG A 351 21.46 1.10 -12.65
N GLY A 352 20.65 0.28 -13.30
CA GLY A 352 21.09 -0.91 -14.03
C GLY A 352 21.55 -2.04 -13.10
N MET A 353 20.94 -2.17 -11.92
CA MET A 353 21.28 -3.20 -10.93
C MET A 353 20.13 -4.17 -10.71
N MET A 354 20.44 -5.39 -10.30
CA MET A 354 19.47 -6.43 -9.93
C MET A 354 18.44 -6.68 -11.06
N PRO A 355 18.88 -7.07 -12.27
CA PRO A 355 18.01 -7.23 -13.43
C PRO A 355 16.88 -8.26 -13.21
N GLY A 356 17.13 -9.33 -12.47
CA GLY A 356 16.14 -10.35 -12.13
C GLY A 356 15.08 -9.83 -11.16
N LEU A 357 15.49 -9.18 -10.05
CA LEU A 357 14.57 -8.52 -9.11
C LEU A 357 13.72 -7.44 -9.80
N THR A 358 14.34 -6.65 -10.69
CA THR A 358 13.64 -5.55 -11.35
C THR A 358 12.70 -6.03 -12.45
N PHE A 359 13.06 -7.11 -13.15
CA PHE A 359 12.18 -7.78 -14.11
C PHE A 359 10.98 -8.44 -13.44
N SER A 360 11.18 -9.19 -12.35
CA SER A 360 10.07 -9.77 -11.59
C SER A 360 9.13 -8.69 -11.04
N ASN A 361 9.69 -7.60 -10.52
CA ASN A 361 8.93 -6.45 -10.05
C ASN A 361 8.09 -5.79 -11.16
N GLU A 362 8.55 -5.76 -12.42
CA GLU A 362 7.73 -5.29 -13.54
C GLU A 362 6.51 -6.16 -13.83
N LEU A 363 6.68 -7.49 -13.72
CA LEU A 363 5.60 -8.44 -13.94
C LEU A 363 4.57 -8.35 -12.80
N ILE A 364 5.04 -8.38 -11.56
CA ILE A 364 4.17 -8.32 -10.37
C ILE A 364 3.45 -6.97 -10.29
N SER A 365 4.16 -5.84 -10.40
CA SER A 365 3.51 -4.52 -10.33
C SER A 365 2.49 -4.26 -11.45
N ARG A 366 2.65 -4.90 -12.61
CA ARG A 366 1.64 -4.88 -13.68
C ARG A 366 0.40 -5.68 -13.28
N ASP A 367 0.59 -6.85 -12.68
CA ASP A 367 -0.49 -7.72 -12.23
C ASP A 367 -1.28 -7.05 -11.10
N GLU A 368 -0.61 -6.52 -10.07
CA GLU A 368 -1.24 -5.75 -8.99
C GLU A 368 -2.05 -4.55 -9.48
N GLY A 369 -1.54 -3.85 -10.50
CA GLY A 369 -2.30 -2.79 -11.16
C GLY A 369 -3.60 -3.32 -11.78
N LEU A 370 -3.55 -4.48 -12.43
CA LEU A 370 -4.73 -5.11 -13.02
C LEU A 370 -5.72 -5.61 -11.96
N HIS A 371 -5.23 -6.10 -10.82
CA HIS A 371 -6.06 -6.53 -9.70
C HIS A 371 -6.79 -5.35 -9.05
N ALA A 372 -6.07 -4.25 -8.81
CA ALA A 372 -6.64 -3.00 -8.29
C ALA A 372 -7.72 -2.42 -9.25
N ASP A 373 -7.45 -2.44 -10.56
CA ASP A 373 -8.42 -2.05 -11.59
C ASP A 373 -9.68 -2.91 -11.53
N PHE A 374 -9.51 -4.22 -11.35
CA PHE A 374 -10.61 -5.16 -11.27
C PHE A 374 -11.45 -4.93 -10.01
N ALA A 375 -10.82 -4.69 -8.86
CA ALA A 375 -11.51 -4.33 -7.63
C ALA A 375 -12.33 -3.03 -7.81
N CYS A 376 -11.80 -2.04 -8.53
CA CYS A 376 -12.52 -0.83 -8.87
C CYS A 376 -13.71 -1.10 -9.81
N LEU A 377 -13.56 -1.98 -10.80
CA LEU A 377 -14.66 -2.39 -11.68
C LEU A 377 -15.77 -3.08 -10.89
N ILE A 378 -15.44 -4.04 -10.02
CA ILE A 378 -16.40 -4.72 -9.16
C ILE A 378 -17.10 -3.71 -8.23
N TYR A 379 -16.33 -2.79 -7.62
CA TYR A 379 -16.92 -1.72 -6.82
C TYR A 379 -17.87 -0.85 -7.62
N GLN A 380 -17.55 -0.50 -8.88
CA GLN A 380 -18.41 0.27 -9.79
C GLN A 380 -19.70 -0.48 -10.18
N MET A 381 -19.69 -1.81 -10.19
CA MET A 381 -20.87 -2.63 -10.49
C MET A 381 -21.87 -2.74 -9.33
N LEU A 382 -21.46 -2.48 -8.09
CA LEU A 382 -22.35 -2.49 -6.92
C LEU A 382 -23.49 -1.48 -7.06
N GLN A 383 -24.71 -1.81 -6.64
CA GLN A 383 -25.82 -0.86 -6.69
C GLN A 383 -25.68 0.26 -5.66
N HIS A 384 -25.13 -0.05 -4.50
CA HIS A 384 -24.97 0.89 -3.39
C HIS A 384 -23.49 1.18 -3.15
N LYS A 385 -23.09 2.44 -3.32
CA LYS A 385 -21.73 2.92 -3.05
C LYS A 385 -21.60 3.38 -1.61
N LEU A 386 -20.42 3.22 -1.04
CA LEU A 386 -20.11 3.78 0.27
C LEU A 386 -20.17 5.31 0.24
N PRO A 387 -20.49 5.96 1.38
CA PRO A 387 -20.28 7.39 1.53
C PRO A 387 -18.82 7.75 1.28
N GLU A 388 -18.60 8.87 0.59
CA GLU A 388 -17.26 9.34 0.20
C GLU A 388 -16.31 9.47 1.40
N GLU A 389 -16.81 9.92 2.55
CA GLU A 389 -16.06 9.97 3.82
C GLU A 389 -15.44 8.62 4.20
N ILE A 390 -16.22 7.53 4.12
CA ILE A 390 -15.75 6.19 4.49
C ILE A 390 -14.68 5.70 3.51
N VAL A 391 -14.89 5.95 2.21
CA VAL A 391 -13.89 5.63 1.18
C VAL A 391 -12.59 6.41 1.45
N HIS A 392 -12.70 7.71 1.72
CA HIS A 392 -11.54 8.54 2.05
C HIS A 392 -10.82 8.09 3.32
N ASP A 393 -11.54 7.63 4.33
CA ASP A 393 -10.95 7.15 5.58
C ASP A 393 -10.17 5.84 5.37
N ILE A 394 -10.72 4.89 4.60
CA ILE A 394 -10.02 3.66 4.22
C ILE A 394 -8.74 4.01 3.47
N ILE A 395 -8.84 4.83 2.40
CA ILE A 395 -7.69 5.21 1.57
C ILE A 395 -6.65 5.99 2.37
N ARG A 396 -7.06 6.93 3.23
CA ARG A 396 -6.14 7.69 4.09
C ARG A 396 -5.40 6.79 5.07
N GLY A 397 -6.10 5.79 5.62
CA GLY A 397 -5.49 4.76 6.45
C GLY A 397 -4.40 3.99 5.70
N ALA A 398 -4.69 3.49 4.50
CA ALA A 398 -3.72 2.78 3.67
C ALA A 398 -2.48 3.64 3.37
N VAL A 399 -2.69 4.89 2.97
CA VAL A 399 -1.60 5.83 2.66
C VAL A 399 -0.72 6.11 3.88
N GLU A 400 -1.31 6.26 5.06
CA GLU A 400 -0.53 6.53 6.28
C GLU A 400 0.32 5.34 6.68
N VAL A 401 -0.22 4.12 6.60
CA VAL A 401 0.55 2.93 6.94
C VAL A 401 1.64 2.65 5.90
N GLU A 402 1.35 2.84 4.61
CA GLU A 402 2.37 2.75 3.55
C GLU A 402 3.48 3.78 3.76
N ARG A 403 3.13 5.01 4.12
CA ARG A 403 4.11 6.06 4.43
C ARG A 403 5.04 5.62 5.57
N LYS A 404 4.48 5.13 6.67
CA LYS A 404 5.28 4.69 7.83
C LYS A 404 6.24 3.57 7.43
N PHE A 405 5.76 2.60 6.67
CA PHE A 405 6.59 1.51 6.14
C PHE A 405 7.74 2.02 5.29
N ILE A 406 7.47 2.90 4.33
CA ILE A 406 8.52 3.44 3.47
C ILE A 406 9.53 4.28 4.27
N CYS A 407 9.07 5.06 5.25
CA CYS A 407 9.96 5.84 6.12
C CYS A 407 10.84 4.98 7.04
N ASP A 408 10.36 3.81 7.45
CA ASP A 408 11.10 2.86 8.29
C ASP A 408 12.06 2.00 7.44
N ALA A 409 11.59 1.50 6.30
CA ALA A 409 12.36 0.67 5.39
C ALA A 409 13.46 1.46 4.64
N LEU A 410 13.20 2.71 4.24
CA LEU A 410 14.18 3.60 3.60
C LEU A 410 14.81 4.55 4.62
N SER A 411 16.05 4.26 5.05
CA SER A 411 16.90 5.31 5.62
C SER A 411 17.09 6.41 4.58
N CYS A 412 16.86 7.68 4.94
CA CYS A 412 16.99 8.85 4.04
C CYS A 412 18.35 8.93 3.32
N ASP A 413 19.38 8.26 3.86
CA ASP A 413 20.71 8.16 3.26
C ASP A 413 20.74 7.39 1.93
N LEU A 414 19.83 6.42 1.75
CA LEU A 414 19.81 5.48 0.62
C LEU A 414 19.43 6.09 -0.71
N VAL A 415 18.66 7.18 -0.69
CA VAL A 415 18.19 7.88 -1.89
C VAL A 415 19.19 8.95 -2.35
N GLY A 416 20.37 9.03 -1.71
CA GLY A 416 21.35 10.09 -1.99
C GLY A 416 20.88 11.48 -1.54
N MET A 417 19.94 11.55 -0.59
CA MET A 417 19.48 12.80 0.01
C MET A 417 20.37 13.14 1.21
N ASN A 418 21.25 14.13 1.05
CA ASN A 418 22.19 14.56 2.08
C ASN A 418 21.51 14.88 3.43
N LYS A 419 21.95 14.20 4.50
CA LYS A 419 21.61 14.42 5.93
C LYS A 419 21.76 15.87 6.43
N GLY A 420 22.38 16.77 5.65
CA GLY A 420 22.81 18.09 6.11
C GLY A 420 21.98 19.31 5.68
N VAL A 421 20.92 19.17 4.87
CA VAL A 421 20.28 20.37 4.25
C VAL A 421 18.77 20.49 4.44
N VAL A 422 18.10 19.55 5.11
CA VAL A 422 16.62 19.59 5.17
C VAL A 422 16.11 19.22 6.57
N PRO A 423 15.31 20.08 7.25
CA PRO A 423 14.76 19.76 8.56
C PRO A 423 13.80 18.56 8.46
N LEU A 424 13.78 17.71 9.50
CA LEU A 424 13.05 16.43 9.59
C LEU A 424 11.56 16.49 9.20
N HIS A 425 10.92 17.67 9.20
CA HIS A 425 9.53 17.84 8.77
C HIS A 425 9.32 17.92 7.24
N SER A 426 10.38 18.05 6.44
CA SER A 426 10.30 18.20 4.98
C SER A 426 10.50 16.89 4.21
N SER A 427 11.32 15.96 4.70
CA SER A 427 11.65 14.73 3.94
C SER A 427 10.51 13.71 3.92
N ALA A 428 9.77 13.55 5.02
CA ALA A 428 8.57 12.71 5.05
C ALA A 428 7.48 13.24 4.10
N LYS A 429 7.35 14.57 3.97
CA LYS A 429 6.40 15.21 3.04
C LYS A 429 6.74 14.93 1.57
N ASP A 430 8.01 14.86 1.23
CA ASP A 430 8.44 14.61 -0.16
C ASP A 430 8.32 13.12 -0.53
N THR A 431 8.60 12.20 0.40
CA THR A 431 8.29 10.77 0.25
C THR A 431 6.78 10.52 0.18
N MET A 432 5.98 11.20 1.01
CA MET A 432 4.50 11.17 0.93
C MET A 432 3.96 11.69 -0.39
N ARG A 433 4.51 12.80 -0.91
CA ARG A 433 4.15 13.32 -2.24
C ARG A 433 4.47 12.31 -3.33
N TYR A 434 5.56 11.57 -3.20
CA TYR A 434 5.97 10.56 -4.17
C TYR A 434 5.08 9.32 -4.12
N VAL A 435 4.84 8.75 -2.93
CA VAL A 435 3.95 7.59 -2.71
C VAL A 435 2.50 7.92 -3.06
N ALA A 436 1.99 9.11 -2.70
CA ALA A 436 0.63 9.52 -3.08
C ALA A 436 0.49 9.74 -4.59
N VAL A 437 1.50 10.33 -5.25
CA VAL A 437 1.54 10.44 -6.71
C VAL A 437 1.62 9.06 -7.37
N LEU A 438 2.31 8.09 -6.77
CA LEU A 438 2.43 6.73 -7.28
C LEU A 438 1.17 5.88 -7.07
N ALA A 439 0.55 5.95 -5.90
CA ALA A 439 -0.77 5.39 -5.63
C ALA A 439 -1.81 5.96 -6.61
N GLN A 440 -1.74 7.28 -6.90
CA GLN A 440 -2.57 7.90 -7.93
C GLN A 440 -2.14 7.51 -9.35
N MET A 441 -0.85 7.24 -9.62
CA MET A 441 -0.39 6.73 -10.92
C MET A 441 -0.89 5.32 -11.17
N VAL A 442 -0.86 4.43 -10.18
CA VAL A 442 -1.43 3.07 -10.21
C VAL A 442 -2.95 3.13 -10.40
N TRP A 443 -3.62 3.97 -9.59
CA TRP A 443 -5.07 4.21 -9.68
C TRP A 443 -5.52 4.85 -11.01
N LEU A 444 -4.68 5.71 -11.62
CA LEU A 444 -4.98 6.38 -12.91
C LEU A 444 -4.49 5.60 -14.14
N SER A 445 -3.53 4.67 -14.01
CA SER A 445 -3.19 3.74 -15.08
C SER A 445 -4.31 2.74 -15.36
N GLY A 446 -5.17 2.52 -14.37
CA GLY A 446 -6.39 1.73 -14.48
C GLY A 446 -7.62 2.41 -15.05
N ALA A 447 -7.81 3.68 -14.69
CA ALA A 447 -9.00 4.44 -15.08
C ALA A 447 -9.03 4.86 -16.57
N VAL A 448 -8.02 4.50 -17.38
CA VAL A 448 -8.00 4.83 -18.81
C VAL A 448 -8.11 3.56 -19.65
N ARG A 449 -9.33 2.99 -19.73
CA ARG A 449 -9.81 2.22 -20.89
C ARG A 449 -11.26 1.73 -20.76
N THR A 450 -12.24 2.61 -20.55
CA THR A 450 -13.62 2.34 -20.96
C THR A 450 -14.28 3.59 -21.54
N ASN A 451 -15.27 3.38 -22.39
CA ASN A 451 -15.78 4.23 -23.48
C ASN A 451 -16.51 5.54 -23.09
N ASP A 452 -16.03 6.32 -22.12
CA ASP A 452 -16.60 7.63 -21.79
C ASP A 452 -15.58 8.77 -21.92
N SER A 453 -14.94 8.88 -23.08
CA SER A 453 -13.98 9.95 -23.39
C SER A 453 -14.61 11.33 -23.63
N GLN A 454 -15.83 11.60 -23.13
CA GLN A 454 -16.47 12.92 -23.23
C GLN A 454 -16.64 13.65 -21.91
N LYS A 455 -16.52 12.99 -20.74
CA LYS A 455 -16.78 13.66 -19.44
C LYS A 455 -15.55 13.77 -18.53
N ASP A 456 -14.64 12.81 -18.54
CA ASP A 456 -13.62 12.72 -17.49
C ASP A 456 -12.29 13.45 -17.77
N LEU A 457 -12.13 14.06 -18.96
CA LEU A 457 -11.01 14.96 -19.25
C LEU A 457 -11.30 16.44 -18.94
N MET A 458 -12.49 16.74 -18.39
CA MET A 458 -12.96 18.08 -18.07
C MET A 458 -12.84 18.47 -16.59
N GLN A 459 -12.23 17.63 -15.73
CA GLN A 459 -12.21 17.82 -14.28
C GLN A 459 -10.87 18.37 -13.74
N THR A 460 -10.38 19.47 -14.30
CA THR A 460 -9.58 20.41 -13.52
C THR A 460 -10.42 21.68 -13.38
N GLU A 461 -10.99 21.93 -12.19
CA GLU A 461 -11.94 23.03 -11.93
C GLU A 461 -11.40 24.40 -12.38
N SER A 462 -10.08 24.60 -12.39
CA SER A 462 -9.41 25.81 -12.90
C SER A 462 -9.59 25.99 -14.42
N LEU A 463 -9.26 24.98 -15.25
CA LEU A 463 -9.37 25.10 -16.71
C LEU A 463 -10.84 25.14 -17.16
N TYR A 464 -11.75 24.46 -16.46
CA TYR A 464 -13.18 24.47 -16.81
C TYR A 464 -13.80 25.87 -16.66
N GLY A 465 -13.33 26.65 -15.69
CA GLY A 465 -13.70 28.07 -15.53
C GLY A 465 -13.24 28.92 -16.70
N ASP A 466 -11.93 28.86 -17.04
CA ASP A 466 -11.34 29.67 -18.11
C ASP A 466 -11.93 29.34 -19.49
N ILE A 467 -12.17 28.05 -19.77
CA ILE A 467 -12.77 27.57 -21.01
C ILE A 467 -14.23 28.07 -21.18
N ASN A 468 -15.03 27.99 -20.12
CA ASN A 468 -16.42 28.44 -20.17
C ASN A 468 -16.54 29.96 -20.21
N GLU A 469 -15.59 30.70 -19.63
CA GLU A 469 -15.53 32.15 -19.78
C GLU A 469 -15.30 32.53 -21.25
N ILE A 470 -14.33 31.91 -21.93
CA ILE A 470 -14.09 32.14 -23.38
C ILE A 470 -15.32 31.76 -24.21
N LYS A 471 -15.96 30.62 -23.91
CA LYS A 471 -17.21 30.20 -24.57
C LYS A 471 -18.35 31.20 -24.36
N GLY A 472 -18.43 31.81 -23.17
CA GLY A 472 -19.39 32.87 -22.85
C GLY A 472 -19.20 34.15 -23.67
N LEU A 473 -18.02 34.35 -24.26
CA LEU A 473 -17.68 35.51 -25.09
C LEU A 473 -17.96 35.29 -26.59
N LYS A 474 -18.55 34.15 -26.98
CA LYS A 474 -18.79 33.74 -28.38
C LYS A 474 -19.46 34.81 -29.27
N ASP A 475 -20.34 35.63 -28.69
CA ASP A 475 -21.15 36.63 -29.41
C ASP A 475 -20.48 38.02 -29.44
N ARG A 476 -19.25 38.13 -28.95
CA ARG A 476 -18.48 39.39 -28.85
C ARG A 476 -17.39 39.46 -29.90
N SER A 477 -16.99 40.69 -30.26
CA SER A 477 -15.74 40.91 -31.00
C SER A 477 -14.53 40.57 -30.12
N LEU A 478 -13.39 40.23 -30.72
CA LEU A 478 -12.17 39.91 -29.98
C LEU A 478 -11.73 41.06 -29.03
N GLY A 479 -11.90 42.31 -29.48
CA GLY A 479 -11.57 43.49 -28.68
C GLY A 479 -12.54 43.73 -27.51
N ASP A 480 -13.81 43.34 -27.65
CA ASP A 480 -14.80 43.44 -26.57
C ASP A 480 -14.66 42.27 -25.58
N ALA A 481 -14.31 41.08 -26.07
CA ALA A 481 -13.98 39.91 -25.25
C ALA A 481 -12.83 40.23 -24.27
N ARG A 482 -11.79 40.93 -24.73
CA ARG A 482 -10.64 41.33 -23.90
C ARG A 482 -11.01 42.29 -22.76
N LYS A 483 -12.02 43.14 -22.96
CA LYS A 483 -12.49 44.11 -21.94
C LYS A 483 -13.42 43.49 -20.89
N GLN A 484 -14.03 42.35 -21.19
CA GLN A 484 -15.09 41.75 -20.38
C GLN A 484 -14.61 40.58 -19.50
N LEU A 485 -13.35 40.14 -19.66
CA LEU A 485 -12.70 39.19 -18.76
C LEU A 485 -12.71 39.75 -17.33
N THR A 486 -13.54 39.15 -16.46
CA THR A 486 -13.84 39.70 -15.13
C THR A 486 -12.74 39.41 -14.09
N ARG A 487 -11.81 38.51 -14.43
CA ARG A 487 -10.56 38.24 -13.72
C ARG A 487 -9.46 38.01 -14.77
N PRO A 488 -8.40 38.83 -14.86
CA PRO A 488 -7.27 38.51 -15.72
C PRO A 488 -6.55 37.29 -15.11
N ASN A 489 -6.91 36.10 -15.57
CA ASN A 489 -6.14 34.89 -15.33
C ASN A 489 -5.14 34.76 -16.49
N ASP A 490 -3.85 34.55 -16.20
CA ASP A 490 -2.78 34.60 -17.23
C ASP A 490 -3.06 33.67 -18.42
N GLU A 491 -3.83 32.59 -18.24
CA GLU A 491 -4.13 31.58 -19.27
C GLU A 491 -5.22 31.99 -20.27
N ALA A 492 -6.32 32.60 -19.82
CA ALA A 492 -7.39 33.05 -20.71
C ALA A 492 -6.95 34.22 -21.59
N GLU A 493 -6.18 35.16 -21.04
CA GLU A 493 -5.59 36.27 -21.81
C GLU A 493 -4.57 35.75 -22.84
N ARG A 494 -3.70 34.81 -22.45
CA ARG A 494 -2.79 34.12 -23.38
C ARG A 494 -3.54 33.39 -24.49
N ALA A 495 -4.66 32.75 -24.20
CA ALA A 495 -5.48 32.07 -25.22
C ALA A 495 -6.09 33.08 -26.21
N LEU A 496 -6.56 34.25 -25.75
CA LEU A 496 -7.04 35.31 -26.63
C LEU A 496 -5.92 35.93 -27.47
N ASP A 497 -4.71 36.10 -26.93
CA ASP A 497 -3.55 36.61 -27.68
C ASP A 497 -3.11 35.63 -28.77
N GLN A 498 -3.10 34.33 -28.47
CA GLN A 498 -2.85 33.27 -29.45
C GLN A 498 -3.93 33.24 -30.52
N LEU A 499 -5.20 33.37 -30.13
CA LEU A 499 -6.31 33.46 -31.06
C LEU A 499 -6.17 34.67 -31.99
N GLU A 500 -5.78 35.83 -31.46
CA GLU A 500 -5.50 37.03 -32.26
C GLU A 500 -4.40 36.79 -33.28
N HIS A 501 -3.32 36.11 -32.87
CA HIS A 501 -2.20 35.78 -33.76
C HIS A 501 -2.64 34.88 -34.93
N LEU A 502 -3.41 33.82 -34.64
CA LEU A 502 -3.93 32.92 -35.67
C LEU A 502 -4.94 33.62 -36.58
N MET A 503 -5.81 34.46 -36.02
CA MET A 503 -6.76 35.27 -36.80
C MET A 503 -6.04 36.27 -37.72
N LYS A 504 -4.94 36.89 -37.28
CA LYS A 504 -4.09 37.74 -38.15
C LYS A 504 -3.48 36.96 -39.30
N LYS A 505 -3.02 35.72 -39.06
CA LYS A 505 -2.47 34.84 -40.09
C LYS A 505 -3.52 34.50 -41.16
N VAL A 506 -4.75 34.15 -40.73
CA VAL A 506 -5.86 33.86 -41.65
C VAL A 506 -6.33 35.12 -42.38
N ALA A 507 -6.47 36.26 -41.69
CA ALA A 507 -6.85 37.53 -42.27
C ALA A 507 -5.86 38.02 -43.34
N TYR A 508 -4.55 37.90 -43.06
CA TYR A 508 -3.49 38.21 -44.03
C TYR A 508 -3.57 37.32 -45.27
N SER A 509 -3.83 36.02 -45.09
CA SER A 509 -3.97 35.08 -46.22
C SER A 509 -5.16 35.44 -47.13
N ARG A 510 -6.30 35.89 -46.57
CA ARG A 510 -7.52 36.20 -47.32
C ARG A 510 -7.64 37.65 -47.79
N GLY A 511 -6.84 38.56 -47.22
CA GLY A 511 -7.03 40.01 -47.39
C GLY A 511 -8.30 40.55 -46.72
N ASP A 512 -8.78 39.90 -45.65
CA ASP A 512 -10.02 40.27 -44.95
C ASP A 512 -9.72 41.06 -43.67
N ALA A 513 -9.84 42.39 -43.78
CA ALA A 513 -9.58 43.32 -42.68
C ALA A 513 -10.78 43.55 -41.73
N ASN A 514 -11.84 42.75 -41.80
CA ASN A 514 -13.00 42.89 -40.91
C ASN A 514 -13.17 41.71 -39.94
N LEU A 515 -12.30 40.71 -39.99
CA LEU A 515 -12.37 39.50 -39.17
C LEU A 515 -12.42 39.78 -37.65
N TRP A 516 -11.74 40.83 -37.19
CA TRP A 516 -11.70 41.24 -35.78
C TRP A 516 -12.95 41.98 -35.29
N LYS A 517 -13.83 42.43 -36.19
CA LYS A 517 -15.09 43.11 -35.86
C LYS A 517 -16.26 42.13 -35.75
N MET A 518 -16.06 40.88 -36.15
CA MET A 518 -17.09 39.84 -36.11
C MET A 518 -17.18 39.19 -34.72
N PRO A 519 -18.35 38.63 -34.35
CA PRO A 519 -18.46 37.75 -33.19
C PRO A 519 -17.45 36.60 -33.26
N LEU A 520 -16.83 36.24 -32.13
CA LEU A 520 -15.82 35.18 -32.06
C LEU A 520 -16.30 33.88 -32.72
N ALA A 521 -17.52 33.40 -32.43
CA ALA A 521 -18.08 32.18 -33.03
C ALA A 521 -18.18 32.24 -34.57
N GLN A 522 -18.32 33.42 -35.15
CA GLN A 522 -18.33 33.59 -36.61
C GLN A 522 -16.91 33.73 -37.15
N ALA A 523 -16.07 34.50 -36.45
CA ALA A 523 -14.70 34.78 -36.86
C ALA A 523 -13.86 33.49 -36.91
N VAL A 524 -14.07 32.57 -35.98
CA VAL A 524 -13.29 31.31 -35.91
C VAL A 524 -13.61 30.31 -37.02
N GLN A 525 -14.78 30.44 -37.66
CA GLN A 525 -15.20 29.58 -38.78
C GLN A 525 -14.51 29.94 -40.10
N THR A 526 -13.81 31.08 -40.14
CA THR A 526 -13.10 31.56 -41.33
C THR A 526 -11.94 30.64 -41.68
N ARG A 527 -11.84 30.27 -42.96
CA ARG A 527 -10.79 29.39 -43.50
C ARG A 527 -9.70 30.15 -44.22
N GLY A 528 -8.45 29.71 -44.17
CA GLY A 528 -7.38 30.22 -45.05
C GLY A 528 -7.63 29.85 -46.52
N ASN A 529 -6.80 30.38 -47.42
CA ASN A 529 -6.85 30.06 -48.86
C ASN A 529 -6.52 28.58 -49.17
N ASP A 530 -5.83 27.91 -48.26
CA ASP A 530 -5.50 26.48 -48.30
C ASP A 530 -6.59 25.60 -47.66
N GLY A 531 -7.75 26.19 -47.33
CA GLY A 531 -8.88 25.51 -46.71
C GLY A 531 -8.70 25.19 -45.23
N LYS A 532 -7.56 25.54 -44.61
CA LYS A 532 -7.31 25.33 -43.19
C LYS A 532 -8.23 26.18 -42.31
N THR A 533 -8.74 25.59 -41.24
CA THR A 533 -9.40 26.33 -40.15
C THR A 533 -8.37 26.81 -39.12
N LEU A 534 -8.77 27.70 -38.20
CA LEU A 534 -7.91 28.07 -37.07
C LEU A 534 -7.47 26.85 -36.23
N LEU A 535 -8.28 25.78 -36.19
CA LEU A 535 -7.92 24.56 -35.49
C LEU A 535 -6.76 23.81 -36.16
N HIS A 536 -6.63 23.86 -37.50
CA HIS A 536 -5.48 23.29 -38.22
C HIS A 536 -4.20 24.07 -37.88
N GLU A 537 -4.29 25.39 -37.91
CA GLU A 537 -3.16 26.28 -37.62
C GLU A 537 -2.72 26.20 -36.15
N ALA A 538 -3.67 26.07 -35.22
CA ALA A 538 -3.39 25.83 -33.80
C ALA A 538 -2.74 24.46 -33.56
N SER A 539 -3.06 23.46 -34.38
CA SER A 539 -2.51 22.11 -34.28
C SER A 539 -1.07 21.99 -34.82
N GLU A 540 -0.66 22.89 -35.71
CA GLU A 540 0.66 22.89 -36.34
C GLU A 540 1.72 23.66 -35.52
N GLY A 541 1.29 24.66 -34.75
CA GLY A 541 2.21 25.46 -33.93
C GLY A 541 2.48 24.84 -32.57
N ALA A 542 3.72 24.95 -32.11
CA ALA A 542 4.18 24.51 -30.79
C ALA A 542 3.62 25.40 -29.64
N TRP A 543 2.34 25.73 -29.68
CA TRP A 543 1.67 26.59 -28.70
C TRP A 543 1.49 25.81 -27.39
N GLN A 544 1.97 26.40 -26.29
CA GLN A 544 1.86 25.82 -24.95
C GLN A 544 0.41 25.96 -24.47
N GLY A 545 -0.42 24.93 -24.71
CA GLY A 545 -1.72 24.80 -24.04
C GLY A 545 -2.77 24.07 -24.87
N ASP A 546 -3.36 23.04 -24.28
CA ASP A 546 -4.60 22.39 -24.75
C ASP A 546 -5.83 23.31 -24.69
N LEU A 547 -5.74 24.41 -23.93
CA LEU A 547 -6.79 25.41 -23.72
C LEU A 547 -7.33 26.02 -25.01
N LEU A 548 -6.46 26.46 -25.93
CA LEU A 548 -6.87 27.08 -27.20
C LEU A 548 -7.61 26.10 -28.11
N LEU A 549 -7.14 24.84 -28.21
CA LEU A 549 -7.79 23.80 -29.00
C LEU A 549 -9.19 23.49 -28.47
N LYS A 550 -9.32 23.36 -27.15
CA LYS A 550 -10.60 23.16 -26.46
C LYS A 550 -11.55 24.34 -26.67
N ALA A 551 -11.06 25.57 -26.53
CA ALA A 551 -11.84 26.79 -26.74
C ALA A 551 -12.36 26.89 -28.19
N LEU A 552 -11.53 26.61 -29.20
CA LEU A 552 -11.94 26.64 -30.61
C LEU A 552 -13.05 25.65 -30.92
N VAL A 553 -12.98 24.42 -30.41
CA VAL A 553 -14.04 23.41 -30.58
C VAL A 553 -15.33 23.85 -29.88
N LEU A 554 -15.24 24.43 -28.68
CA LEU A 554 -16.41 24.95 -27.96
C LEU A 554 -17.04 26.21 -28.58
N LEU A 555 -16.26 26.99 -29.33
CA LEU A 555 -16.75 28.05 -30.20
C LEU A 555 -17.40 27.52 -31.50
N GLY A 556 -17.45 26.19 -31.66
CA GLY A 556 -18.21 25.50 -32.71
C GLY A 556 -17.37 25.00 -33.88
N LEU A 557 -16.05 24.90 -33.76
CA LEU A 557 -15.22 24.30 -34.82
C LEU A 557 -15.34 22.78 -34.80
N ASP A 558 -15.58 22.21 -35.98
CA ASP A 558 -15.52 20.77 -36.17
C ASP A 558 -14.06 20.27 -36.07
N VAL A 559 -13.82 19.39 -35.09
CA VAL A 559 -12.51 18.77 -34.81
C VAL A 559 -12.02 17.88 -35.96
N ASN A 560 -12.94 17.38 -36.79
CA ASN A 560 -12.66 16.49 -37.92
C ASN A 560 -12.69 17.21 -39.27
N SER A 561 -12.74 18.55 -39.25
CA SER A 561 -12.82 19.33 -40.48
C SER A 561 -11.60 19.11 -41.37
N ARG A 562 -11.79 19.16 -42.69
CA ARG A 562 -10.72 18.89 -43.68
C ARG A 562 -10.21 20.17 -44.32
N ASP A 563 -8.89 20.26 -44.52
CA ASP A 563 -8.25 21.28 -45.37
C ASP A 563 -8.43 20.96 -46.87
N ALA A 564 -7.90 21.83 -47.77
CA ALA A 564 -8.02 21.61 -49.22
C ALA A 564 -7.30 20.35 -49.72
N LEU A 565 -6.41 19.76 -48.90
CA LEU A 565 -5.72 18.50 -49.18
C LEU A 565 -6.37 17.30 -48.48
N GLY A 566 -7.54 17.50 -47.85
CA GLY A 566 -8.28 16.44 -47.16
C GLY A 566 -7.73 16.06 -45.79
N ARG A 567 -6.74 16.80 -45.25
CA ARG A 567 -6.11 16.51 -43.95
C ARG A 567 -6.92 17.13 -42.82
N THR A 568 -6.99 16.44 -41.69
CA THR A 568 -7.64 16.91 -40.46
C THR A 568 -6.65 17.65 -39.55
N PRO A 569 -7.11 18.41 -38.53
CA PRO A 569 -6.24 18.99 -37.51
C PRO A 569 -5.30 17.96 -36.86
N LEU A 570 -5.80 16.73 -36.64
CA LEU A 570 -5.00 15.62 -36.10
C LEU A 570 -3.84 15.24 -37.04
N CYS A 571 -4.05 15.26 -38.36
CA CYS A 571 -2.97 15.06 -39.34
C CYS A 571 -1.90 16.15 -39.27
N HIS A 572 -2.30 17.40 -39.04
CA HIS A 572 -1.36 18.54 -38.91
C HIS A 572 -0.55 18.47 -37.61
N ALA A 573 -1.19 18.10 -36.50
CA ALA A 573 -0.50 17.83 -35.24
C ALA A 573 0.53 16.69 -35.40
N ALA A 574 0.14 15.59 -36.05
CA ALA A 574 1.02 14.43 -36.26
C ALA A 574 2.17 14.69 -37.26
N ALA A 575 1.97 15.59 -38.23
CA ALA A 575 3.00 15.97 -39.20
C ALA A 575 4.02 16.97 -38.64
N SER A 576 3.73 17.60 -37.50
CA SER A 576 4.59 18.56 -36.82
C SER A 576 5.71 17.84 -36.05
N CYS A 577 6.86 18.49 -35.85
CA CYS A 577 8.10 17.86 -35.41
C CYS A 577 7.92 16.96 -34.16
N PRO A 578 8.14 15.63 -34.26
CA PRO A 578 7.74 14.64 -33.24
C PRO A 578 8.59 14.65 -31.94
N THR A 579 9.48 15.63 -31.78
CA THR A 579 10.39 15.73 -30.62
C THR A 579 9.97 16.75 -29.57
N SER A 580 8.93 17.57 -29.82
CA SER A 580 8.46 18.56 -28.84
C SER A 580 7.36 18.01 -27.93
N SER A 581 7.40 18.38 -26.64
CA SER A 581 6.37 18.07 -25.67
C SER A 581 5.00 18.68 -26.00
N SER A 582 4.96 19.75 -26.79
CA SER A 582 3.72 20.43 -27.19
C SER A 582 2.92 19.65 -28.23
N VAL A 583 3.57 18.90 -29.12
CA VAL A 583 2.87 18.09 -30.15
C VAL A 583 2.08 16.94 -29.52
N GLY A 584 2.63 16.28 -28.49
CA GLY A 584 1.94 15.21 -27.76
C GLY A 584 0.67 15.70 -27.04
N LEU A 585 0.68 16.93 -26.52
CA LEU A 585 -0.49 17.56 -25.88
C LEU A 585 -1.57 17.89 -26.90
N ALA A 586 -1.20 18.44 -28.06
CA ALA A 586 -2.15 18.74 -29.13
C ALA A 586 -2.85 17.48 -29.66
N ILE A 587 -2.11 16.39 -29.90
CA ILE A 587 -2.67 15.10 -30.32
C ILE A 587 -3.65 14.56 -29.27
N LYS A 588 -3.27 14.57 -27.98
CA LYS A 588 -4.14 14.13 -26.88
C LYS A 588 -5.42 14.98 -26.79
N ALA A 589 -5.29 16.30 -26.88
CA ALA A 589 -6.43 17.21 -26.81
C ALA A 589 -7.40 17.00 -27.98
N LEU A 590 -6.89 16.84 -29.21
CA LEU A 590 -7.73 16.60 -30.38
C LEU A 590 -8.49 15.27 -30.30
N ILE A 591 -7.82 14.18 -29.88
CA ILE A 591 -8.46 12.87 -29.68
C ILE A 591 -9.55 12.98 -28.61
N ALA A 592 -9.26 13.65 -27.49
CA ALA A 592 -10.23 13.88 -26.42
C ALA A 592 -11.44 14.71 -26.86
N LEU A 593 -11.25 15.64 -27.81
CA LEU A 593 -12.31 16.46 -28.39
C LEU A 593 -13.12 15.73 -29.47
N GLY A 594 -12.82 14.44 -29.74
CA GLY A 594 -13.55 13.61 -30.71
C GLY A 594 -12.90 13.52 -32.10
N ALA A 595 -11.59 13.80 -32.23
CA ALA A 595 -10.89 13.59 -33.49
C ALA A 595 -10.85 12.10 -33.87
N ASP A 596 -11.26 11.79 -35.11
CA ASP A 596 -11.24 10.44 -35.64
C ASP A 596 -9.81 10.01 -35.99
N LYS A 597 -9.31 9.06 -35.20
CA LYS A 597 -7.97 8.45 -35.33
C LYS A 597 -7.82 7.55 -36.57
N HIS A 598 -8.90 7.23 -37.26
CA HIS A 598 -8.93 6.34 -38.42
C HIS A 598 -8.89 7.07 -39.76
N ILE A 599 -8.95 8.42 -39.77
CA ILE A 599 -8.85 9.21 -41.01
C ILE A 599 -7.39 9.21 -41.49
N ALA A 600 -7.12 8.50 -42.59
CA ALA A 600 -5.77 8.37 -43.16
C ALA A 600 -5.16 9.72 -43.58
N CYS A 601 -3.92 9.99 -43.14
CA CYS A 601 -3.12 11.11 -43.62
C CYS A 601 -2.23 10.61 -44.77
N ASN A 602 -2.61 10.86 -46.03
CA ASN A 602 -1.80 10.52 -47.22
C ASN A 602 -1.19 9.09 -47.19
N GLY A 603 -2.04 8.09 -46.92
CA GLY A 603 -1.63 6.67 -46.94
C GLY A 603 -0.92 6.15 -45.69
N LYS A 604 -0.77 6.95 -44.63
CA LYS A 604 -0.38 6.48 -43.29
C LYS A 604 -1.54 6.69 -42.31
N ILE A 605 -1.88 5.65 -41.55
CA ILE A 605 -2.89 5.73 -40.51
C ILE A 605 -2.32 6.59 -39.37
N PRO A 606 -3.00 7.68 -38.93
CA PRO A 606 -2.55 8.51 -37.83
C PRO A 606 -2.24 7.71 -36.57
N GLY A 607 -2.92 6.57 -36.37
CA GLY A 607 -2.70 5.63 -35.28
C GLY A 607 -1.24 5.21 -35.10
N GLU A 608 -0.47 4.94 -36.16
CA GLU A 608 0.93 4.54 -36.03
C GLU A 608 1.84 5.72 -35.66
N ALA A 609 1.63 6.89 -36.28
CA ALA A 609 2.40 8.09 -35.97
C ALA A 609 2.07 8.65 -34.58
N ALA A 610 0.79 8.59 -34.17
CA ALA A 610 0.33 8.94 -32.83
C ALA A 610 0.86 7.94 -31.80
N GLN A 611 0.90 6.63 -32.10
CA GLN A 611 1.49 5.63 -31.21
C GLN A 611 2.99 5.87 -31.00
N VAL A 612 3.74 6.19 -32.06
CA VAL A 612 5.19 6.47 -31.97
C VAL A 612 5.47 7.78 -31.22
N ALA A 613 4.71 8.85 -31.49
CA ALA A 613 4.84 10.12 -30.78
C ALA A 613 4.39 10.02 -29.30
N MET A 614 3.32 9.26 -29.03
CA MET A 614 2.87 8.95 -27.67
C MET A 614 3.94 8.15 -26.93
N ASN A 615 4.51 7.09 -27.51
CA ASN A 615 5.53 6.25 -26.86
C ASN A 615 6.77 7.05 -26.44
N HIS A 616 7.19 8.06 -27.20
CA HIS A 616 8.29 8.95 -26.83
C HIS A 616 7.90 10.01 -25.78
N PHE A 617 6.69 10.57 -25.86
CA PHE A 617 6.18 11.60 -24.93
C PHE A 617 5.78 11.06 -23.55
N TRP A 618 5.27 9.82 -23.48
CA TRP A 618 4.90 9.14 -22.22
C TRP A 618 6.10 8.93 -21.29
N ARG A 619 7.31 8.76 -21.84
CA ARG A 619 8.54 8.63 -21.03
C ARG A 619 8.99 9.92 -20.35
N TYR A 620 8.54 11.11 -20.78
CA TYR A 620 9.17 12.38 -20.37
C TYR A 620 8.21 13.46 -19.80
N SER A 621 6.92 13.46 -20.16
CA SER A 621 6.02 14.59 -19.86
C SER A 621 5.10 14.39 -18.66
N GLN A 622 4.59 13.18 -18.43
CA GLN A 622 3.75 12.88 -17.26
C GLN A 622 4.49 13.09 -15.94
N MET A 623 5.81 12.88 -15.94
CA MET A 623 6.67 13.09 -14.79
C MET A 623 6.88 14.57 -14.46
N ARG A 624 6.66 15.52 -15.39
CA ARG A 624 7.11 16.92 -15.21
C ARG A 624 5.98 17.90 -14.92
N GLU A 625 4.87 17.81 -15.64
CA GLU A 625 3.74 18.75 -15.48
C GLU A 625 2.93 18.46 -14.20
N ARG A 626 2.75 17.18 -13.85
CA ARG A 626 1.96 16.77 -12.67
C ARG A 626 2.73 16.85 -11.35
N CYS A 627 4.07 16.86 -11.41
CA CYS A 627 4.89 17.30 -10.28
C CYS A 627 4.71 18.80 -9.97
N ARG A 628 4.33 19.64 -10.94
CA ARG A 628 4.12 21.09 -10.72
C ARG A 628 2.77 21.42 -10.08
N GLU A 629 1.69 20.76 -10.51
CA GLU A 629 0.34 20.99 -9.95
C GLU A 629 0.23 20.46 -8.51
N VAL A 630 0.87 19.33 -8.19
CA VAL A 630 0.92 18.78 -6.82
C VAL A 630 1.82 19.62 -5.89
N VAL A 631 2.89 20.22 -6.41
CA VAL A 631 3.69 21.24 -5.68
C VAL A 631 2.85 22.48 -5.35
N LEU A 632 1.86 22.85 -6.18
CA LEU A 632 0.93 23.95 -5.93
C LEU A 632 -0.17 23.56 -4.93
N PHE A 633 -0.75 22.35 -5.04
CA PHE A 633 -1.78 21.84 -4.12
C PHE A 633 -1.27 21.75 -2.67
N PHE A 634 -0.05 21.28 -2.45
CA PHE A 634 0.56 21.22 -1.11
C PHE A 634 1.24 22.53 -0.66
N LYS A 635 1.28 23.56 -1.52
CA LYS A 635 1.71 24.92 -1.14
C LYS A 635 0.63 25.67 -0.37
N HIS A 636 -0.62 25.18 -0.37
CA HIS A 636 -1.77 25.87 0.22
C HIS A 636 -2.37 25.19 1.46
N GLY A 637 -1.66 24.20 2.04
CA GLY A 637 -1.82 23.75 3.43
C GLY A 637 -3.26 23.73 3.97
N TYR A 638 -3.98 22.63 3.71
CA TYR A 638 -5.18 22.23 4.44
C TYR A 638 -4.98 20.84 5.03
#